data_AF-A0A0G4GGY8-F1
#
_entry.id   AF-A0A0G4GGY8-F1
#
_cell.length_a   1.000
_cell.length_b   1.000
_cell.length_c   1.000
_cell.angle_alpha   90.00
_cell.angle_beta   90.00
_cell.angle_gamma   90.00
#
_symmetry.space_group_name_H-M   'P 1'
#
loop_
_entity.id
_entity.type
_entity.pdbx_description
1 polymer ?
#
loop_
_entity_poly.entity_id
_entity_poly.type
_entity_poly.pdbx_seq_one_letter_code
_entity_poly.pdbx_strand_id
1 'polypeptide(L)'
;MKVDVATAFLQAPLDKSEAVWVKLPSDLPVDAYPGLKAGCFVHIERAVYGLKDAPKKYTSFFKKKAQTVGWKEVAESIFLKTDKAGKPLAVMIMHVDNLYVLSTDAEKEMDLLRGLMQMNEPEYMDDGDLYAYVGLSIRVKEGEMSLEQSDYIADMLKELHPPRRTQYETKPLPADPPRLELILDSLFQAARSAARGSAQGISGWRYEHIRFFLPGDGSGGGAGSCALLTVAQCLTAGNAPPSLLRLLASGRFFALNKDTKGDKVRPITIGDVLRRWVIKAILIEYREKFEEHLSALQYAVRTSAGADKIFCAVQICLQLCPNSILLQIDANNAFNTCDRQKAMDQLRKHFPELYRFFSLWYGTSIPIFFRDQKGTLRMFLSQEGIQQGDVAGPLLFCLGLKLALEKLQKRLHEKHGRAGCFIGAYMDDLSLIFPSSSADCLTSAWSDCIEILGKYGLTLNLGKDKNAAFSPSWRGKTEREILQQRLPGLEVSTEGYKLMGAAGGGDTFVNTLFEKKLGEATKLEKLVEGYGDPQGCSLLFRYCIFPKLVYLARVMADRLHTDVWERADKELGNSFARSMRLTPEEWIQKKEHIYLPLCQGGLGIPFFHHIVPAALVGCGAQTFAAVRGRLTDQGFATPTQSDFAGLHWVKRVAQAYTDCRGGVQRELGQNHIPRVLQSEWRERIDDFLIHERGEMQHLMIEALHLVRREQLLNTLSPPGKARLKSCSGTGASAWLTAMPSSG
;
A
#
# COMPACT_ATOMS: atom_id res chain seq x y z
N MET A 1 -3.14 -13.65 40.55
CA MET A 1 -3.31 -15.12 40.48
C MET A 1 -3.95 -15.48 39.16
N LYS A 2 -3.44 -16.49 38.48
CA LYS A 2 -4.00 -17.03 37.24
C LYS A 2 -4.60 -18.40 37.52
N VAL A 3 -5.79 -18.67 37.01
CA VAL A 3 -6.51 -19.93 37.21
C VAL A 3 -7.18 -20.33 35.91
N ASP A 4 -7.10 -21.61 35.56
CA ASP A 4 -7.75 -22.15 34.36
C ASP A 4 -9.05 -22.89 34.73
N VAL A 5 -10.14 -22.65 34.00
CA VAL A 5 -11.42 -23.32 34.20
C VAL A 5 -11.41 -24.66 33.46
N ALA A 6 -11.28 -25.74 34.21
CA ALA A 6 -11.14 -27.09 33.69
C ALA A 6 -12.30 -27.46 32.75
N THR A 7 -12.01 -27.83 31.50
CA THR A 7 -13.05 -28.20 30.52
C THR A 7 -14.17 -27.17 30.35
N ALA A 8 -13.83 -25.87 30.38
CA ALA A 8 -14.74 -24.73 30.41
C ALA A 8 -16.10 -24.91 29.71
N PHE A 9 -16.11 -25.24 28.41
CA PHE A 9 -17.37 -25.39 27.67
C PHE A 9 -18.26 -26.53 28.19
N LEU A 10 -17.67 -27.64 28.62
CA LEU A 10 -18.39 -28.80 29.18
C LEU A 10 -19.02 -28.53 30.55
N GLN A 11 -18.76 -27.37 31.15
CA GLN A 11 -19.44 -26.96 32.38
C GLN A 11 -20.74 -26.19 32.10
N ALA A 12 -20.92 -25.67 30.88
CA ALA A 12 -22.08 -24.87 30.50
C ALA A 12 -23.21 -25.78 29.96
N PRO A 13 -24.37 -25.86 30.63
CA PRO A 13 -25.50 -26.64 30.14
C PRO A 13 -26.12 -26.00 28.89
N LEU A 14 -26.60 -26.84 27.98
CA LEU A 14 -27.47 -26.41 26.89
C LEU A 14 -28.92 -26.30 27.39
N ASP A 15 -29.71 -25.43 26.76
CA ASP A 15 -31.13 -25.36 27.05
C ASP A 15 -31.80 -26.67 26.63
N LYS A 16 -32.64 -27.25 27.49
CA LYS A 16 -33.36 -28.49 27.21
C LYS A 16 -34.31 -28.37 26.01
N SER A 17 -34.70 -27.15 25.63
CA SER A 17 -35.52 -26.87 24.45
C SER A 17 -34.71 -26.83 23.15
N GLU A 18 -33.38 -26.70 23.21
CA GLU A 18 -32.48 -26.70 22.06
C GLU A 18 -31.87 -28.09 21.88
N ALA A 19 -32.55 -28.97 21.13
CA ALA A 19 -32.05 -30.31 20.87
C ALA A 19 -30.84 -30.28 19.91
N VAL A 20 -29.62 -30.27 20.46
CA VAL A 20 -28.37 -30.29 19.67
C VAL A 20 -27.86 -31.72 19.58
N TRP A 21 -27.73 -32.21 18.35
CA TRP A 21 -27.26 -33.57 18.04
C TRP A 21 -25.93 -33.51 17.30
N VAL A 22 -24.95 -34.30 17.74
CA VAL A 22 -23.63 -34.40 17.12
C VAL A 22 -23.48 -35.76 16.46
N LYS A 23 -23.10 -35.80 15.19
CA LYS A 23 -22.73 -37.04 14.51
C LYS A 23 -21.30 -37.41 14.88
N LEU A 24 -21.11 -38.60 15.46
CA LEU A 24 -19.77 -39.08 15.79
C LEU A 24 -18.98 -39.42 14.52
N PRO A 25 -17.65 -39.19 14.51
CA PRO A 25 -16.77 -39.63 13.42
C PRO A 25 -16.88 -41.11 13.10
N SER A 26 -16.57 -41.48 11.85
CA SER A 26 -16.61 -42.86 11.37
C SER A 26 -15.45 -43.72 11.86
N ASP A 27 -14.41 -43.10 12.43
CA ASP A 27 -13.16 -43.69 12.90
C ASP A 27 -12.99 -43.62 14.43
N LEU A 28 -14.10 -43.44 15.16
CA LEU A 28 -14.09 -43.41 16.62
C LEU A 28 -13.59 -44.75 17.19
N PRO A 29 -12.62 -44.78 18.12
CA PRO A 29 -12.19 -46.01 18.78
C PRO A 29 -13.37 -46.61 19.56
N VAL A 30 -13.95 -47.69 19.04
CA VAL A 30 -15.20 -48.29 19.54
C VAL A 30 -15.03 -48.83 20.98
N ASP A 31 -13.79 -49.06 21.40
CA ASP A 31 -13.44 -49.63 22.70
C ASP A 31 -13.50 -48.64 23.88
N ALA A 32 -13.61 -47.32 23.61
CA ALA A 32 -13.53 -46.30 24.67
C ALA A 32 -14.82 -46.14 25.49
N TYR A 33 -16.00 -46.45 24.92
CA TYR A 33 -17.29 -46.26 25.60
C TYR A 33 -18.31 -47.34 25.19
N PRO A 34 -18.65 -48.28 26.10
CA PRO A 34 -19.63 -49.33 25.82
C PRO A 34 -21.00 -48.72 25.47
N GLY A 35 -21.42 -48.83 24.21
CA GLY A 35 -22.73 -48.37 23.72
C GLY A 35 -22.71 -47.32 22.62
N LEU A 36 -21.56 -46.69 22.33
CA LEU A 36 -21.42 -45.76 21.20
C LEU A 36 -20.96 -46.49 19.94
N LYS A 37 -21.58 -46.17 18.79
CA LYS A 37 -21.21 -46.71 17.47
C LYS A 37 -20.70 -45.57 16.59
N ALA A 38 -19.67 -45.83 15.78
CA ALA A 38 -19.19 -44.87 14.80
C ALA A 38 -20.34 -44.39 13.89
N GLY A 39 -20.40 -43.09 13.61
CA GLY A 39 -21.43 -42.49 12.77
C GLY A 39 -22.82 -42.29 13.41
N CYS A 40 -23.04 -42.67 14.68
CA CYS A 40 -24.31 -42.40 15.35
C CYS A 40 -24.45 -40.92 15.76
N PHE A 41 -25.69 -40.47 15.96
CA PHE A 41 -25.98 -39.16 16.50
C PHE A 41 -26.16 -39.26 18.01
N VAL A 42 -25.46 -38.40 18.75
CA VAL A 42 -25.60 -38.28 20.20
C VAL A 42 -26.23 -36.93 20.54
N HIS A 43 -27.19 -36.94 21.46
CA HIS A 43 -27.71 -35.73 22.05
C HIS A 43 -26.73 -35.22 23.09
N ILE A 44 -26.27 -33.98 22.94
CA ILE A 44 -25.34 -33.38 23.89
C ILE A 44 -26.11 -32.48 24.86
N GLU A 45 -25.83 -32.63 26.15
CA GLU A 45 -26.52 -31.85 27.20
C GLU A 45 -25.76 -30.57 27.59
N ARG A 46 -24.51 -30.44 27.13
CA ARG A 46 -23.59 -29.36 27.49
C ARG A 46 -22.85 -28.84 26.27
N ALA A 47 -22.38 -27.60 26.33
CA ALA A 47 -21.63 -27.01 25.22
C ALA A 47 -20.31 -27.78 25.00
N VAL A 48 -19.97 -28.04 23.74
CA VAL A 48 -18.75 -28.76 23.36
C VAL A 48 -17.91 -27.92 22.41
N TYR A 49 -16.60 -28.13 22.43
CA TYR A 49 -15.69 -27.49 21.47
C TYR A 49 -16.10 -27.80 20.03
N GLY A 50 -16.08 -26.79 19.16
CA GLY A 50 -16.47 -26.90 17.75
C GLY A 50 -17.91 -26.46 17.43
N LEU A 51 -18.79 -26.31 18.42
CA LEU A 51 -20.08 -25.65 18.20
C LEU A 51 -19.89 -24.14 18.02
N LYS A 52 -20.57 -23.56 17.02
CA LYS A 52 -20.47 -22.12 16.70
C LYS A 52 -20.89 -21.21 17.87
N ASP A 53 -21.77 -21.69 18.74
CA ASP A 53 -22.35 -20.94 19.86
C ASP A 53 -21.78 -21.34 21.24
N ALA A 54 -20.92 -22.36 21.31
CA ALA A 54 -20.34 -22.82 22.58
C ALA A 54 -19.62 -21.69 23.38
N PRO A 55 -18.79 -20.83 22.76
CA PRO A 55 -18.16 -19.72 23.49
C PRO A 55 -19.17 -18.76 24.11
N LYS A 56 -20.27 -18.47 23.39
CA LYS A 56 -21.34 -17.57 23.85
C LYS A 56 -22.12 -18.19 25.02
N LYS A 57 -22.45 -19.48 24.93
CA LYS A 57 -23.15 -20.23 25.97
C LYS A 57 -22.31 -20.32 27.25
N TYR A 58 -21.04 -20.68 27.12
CA TYR A 58 -20.11 -20.69 28.24
C TYR A 58 -19.96 -19.32 28.89
N THR A 59 -19.69 -18.28 28.10
CA THR A 59 -19.53 -16.91 28.61
C THR A 59 -20.76 -16.45 29.39
N SER A 60 -21.96 -16.77 28.89
CA SER A 60 -23.22 -16.44 29.57
C SER A 60 -23.40 -17.22 30.88
N PHE A 61 -23.04 -18.51 30.89
CA PHE A 61 -23.06 -19.36 32.08
C PHE A 61 -22.07 -18.85 33.14
N PHE A 62 -20.83 -18.58 32.76
CA PHE A 62 -19.80 -18.04 33.65
C PHE A 62 -20.25 -16.71 34.27
N LYS A 63 -20.73 -15.76 33.44
CA LYS A 63 -21.21 -14.45 33.92
C LYS A 63 -22.31 -14.60 34.98
N LYS A 64 -23.29 -15.48 34.74
CA LYS A 64 -24.35 -15.75 35.71
C LYS A 64 -23.79 -16.31 37.03
N LYS A 65 -22.85 -17.25 36.97
CA LYS A 65 -22.20 -17.82 38.16
C LYS A 65 -21.38 -16.77 38.91
N ALA A 66 -20.51 -16.04 38.22
CA ALA A 66 -19.68 -15.00 38.83
C ALA A 66 -20.53 -13.91 39.52
N GLN A 67 -21.66 -13.51 38.93
CA GLN A 67 -22.60 -12.56 39.54
C GLN A 67 -23.16 -13.06 40.89
N THR A 68 -23.39 -14.36 41.07
CA THR A 68 -23.92 -14.90 42.35
C THR A 68 -22.96 -14.73 43.52
N VAL A 69 -21.65 -14.57 43.26
CA VAL A 69 -20.61 -14.34 44.27
C VAL A 69 -20.08 -12.90 44.26
N GLY A 70 -20.85 -11.98 43.67
CA GLY A 70 -20.64 -10.53 43.77
C GLY A 70 -19.75 -9.91 42.68
N TRP A 71 -19.35 -10.66 41.65
CA TRP A 71 -18.62 -10.10 40.52
C TRP A 71 -19.56 -9.40 39.54
N LYS A 72 -19.24 -8.16 39.19
CA LYS A 72 -19.99 -7.38 38.21
C LYS A 72 -19.12 -7.11 36.98
N GLU A 73 -19.62 -7.46 35.80
CA GLU A 73 -18.95 -7.11 34.55
C GLU A 73 -19.05 -5.59 34.33
N VAL A 74 -17.90 -4.93 34.19
CA VAL A 74 -17.79 -3.47 33.98
C VAL A 74 -17.37 -3.12 32.55
N ALA A 75 -16.68 -4.04 31.89
CA ALA A 75 -16.37 -4.04 30.47
C ALA A 75 -16.33 -5.51 29.99
N GLU A 76 -16.36 -5.75 28.68
CA GLU A 76 -16.42 -7.11 28.14
C GLU A 76 -15.28 -7.99 28.71
N SER A 77 -15.68 -9.06 29.42
CA SER A 77 -14.79 -10.01 30.10
C SER A 77 -13.91 -9.42 31.23
N ILE A 78 -14.23 -8.21 31.71
CA ILE A 78 -13.60 -7.56 32.86
C ILE A 78 -14.65 -7.42 33.97
N PHE A 79 -14.38 -8.06 35.10
CA PHE A 79 -15.25 -8.10 36.26
C PHE A 79 -14.63 -7.35 37.42
N LEU A 80 -15.45 -6.58 38.12
CA LEU A 80 -15.09 -5.83 39.31
C LEU A 80 -15.93 -6.30 40.48
N LYS A 81 -15.28 -6.44 41.64
CA LYS A 81 -15.93 -6.62 42.93
C LYS A 81 -15.61 -5.43 43.82
N THR A 82 -16.62 -4.85 44.44
CA THR A 82 -16.50 -3.67 45.29
C THR A 82 -16.97 -3.95 46.71
N ASP A 83 -16.48 -3.17 47.67
CA ASP A 83 -17.03 -3.17 49.02
C ASP A 83 -18.39 -2.45 49.08
N LYS A 84 -18.97 -2.38 50.28
CA LYS A 84 -20.26 -1.70 50.52
C LYS A 84 -20.20 -0.18 50.27
N ALA A 85 -19.01 0.43 50.27
CA ALA A 85 -18.77 1.83 49.98
C ALA A 85 -18.45 2.08 48.48
N GLY A 86 -18.43 1.03 47.66
CA GLY A 86 -18.14 1.11 46.23
C GLY A 86 -16.64 1.13 45.90
N LYS A 87 -15.75 0.90 46.87
CA LYS A 87 -14.29 0.82 46.64
C LYS A 87 -13.94 -0.54 46.00
N PRO A 88 -13.05 -0.58 44.99
CA PRO A 88 -12.64 -1.82 44.35
C PRO A 88 -11.88 -2.73 45.32
N LEU A 89 -12.33 -3.99 45.45
CA LEU A 89 -11.71 -5.05 46.25
C LEU A 89 -10.94 -6.06 45.39
N ALA A 90 -11.48 -6.35 44.20
CA ALA A 90 -10.87 -7.32 43.29
C ALA A 90 -11.25 -7.01 41.84
N VAL A 91 -10.34 -7.31 40.92
CA VAL A 91 -10.54 -7.26 39.47
C VAL A 91 -10.26 -8.66 38.91
N MET A 92 -11.14 -9.13 38.03
CA MET A 92 -10.96 -10.38 37.31
C MET A 92 -11.06 -10.14 35.81
N ILE A 93 -10.07 -10.61 35.06
CA ILE A 93 -10.05 -10.62 33.60
C ILE A 93 -10.24 -12.07 33.15
N MET A 94 -11.20 -12.30 32.26
CA MET A 94 -11.49 -13.62 31.71
C MET A 94 -11.11 -13.67 30.23
N HIS A 95 -10.38 -14.70 29.83
CA HIS A 95 -10.16 -15.04 28.44
C HIS A 95 -10.49 -16.51 28.20
N VAL A 96 -11.71 -16.77 27.72
CA VAL A 96 -12.26 -18.13 27.60
C VAL A 96 -12.16 -18.85 28.95
N ASP A 97 -11.32 -19.86 29.08
CA ASP A 97 -11.06 -20.67 30.27
C ASP A 97 -10.08 -20.02 31.25
N ASN A 98 -9.25 -19.09 30.79
CA ASN A 98 -8.22 -18.47 31.61
C ASN A 98 -8.77 -17.28 32.42
N LEU A 99 -8.73 -17.39 33.75
CA LEU A 99 -9.08 -16.33 34.69
C LEU A 99 -7.82 -15.70 35.28
N TYR A 100 -7.83 -14.38 35.32
CA TYR A 100 -6.77 -13.59 35.91
C TYR A 100 -7.36 -12.72 37.01
N VAL A 101 -7.03 -12.99 38.27
CA VAL A 101 -7.59 -12.31 39.43
C VAL A 101 -6.52 -11.48 40.14
N LEU A 102 -6.83 -10.19 40.30
CA LEU A 102 -6.08 -9.20 41.07
C LEU A 102 -6.91 -8.85 42.30
N SER A 103 -6.44 -9.21 43.48
CA SER A 103 -7.08 -8.88 44.76
C SER A 103 -6.04 -8.88 45.86
N THR A 104 -6.32 -8.15 46.95
CA THR A 104 -5.57 -8.26 48.21
C THR A 104 -5.75 -9.63 48.88
N ASP A 105 -6.77 -10.39 48.51
CA ASP A 105 -7.03 -11.75 48.99
C ASP A 105 -7.60 -12.61 47.83
N ALA A 106 -6.72 -12.93 46.88
CA ALA A 106 -7.11 -13.61 45.65
C ALA A 106 -7.56 -15.07 45.89
N GLU A 107 -7.04 -15.74 46.92
CA GLU A 107 -7.44 -17.11 47.26
C GLU A 107 -8.89 -17.17 47.68
N LYS A 108 -9.30 -16.32 48.62
CA LYS A 108 -10.69 -16.23 49.07
C LYS A 108 -11.65 -15.99 47.92
N GLU A 109 -11.30 -15.08 47.02
CA GLU A 109 -12.14 -14.76 45.86
C GLU A 109 -12.26 -15.94 44.89
N MET A 110 -11.25 -16.78 44.83
CA MET A 110 -11.20 -17.92 43.93
C MET A 110 -11.82 -19.18 44.52
N ASP A 111 -11.77 -19.36 45.84
CA ASP A 111 -12.53 -20.41 46.54
C ASP A 111 -14.04 -20.24 46.34
N LEU A 112 -14.54 -19.00 46.36
CA LEU A 112 -15.94 -18.70 46.06
C LEU A 112 -16.33 -19.15 44.64
N LEU A 113 -15.44 -18.94 43.67
CA LEU A 113 -15.68 -19.33 42.28
C LEU A 113 -15.48 -20.83 42.04
N ARG A 114 -14.54 -21.49 42.73
CA ARG A 114 -14.36 -22.95 42.76
C ARG A 114 -15.57 -23.68 43.32
N GLY A 115 -16.29 -23.06 44.26
CA GLY A 115 -17.57 -23.57 44.75
C GLY A 115 -18.67 -23.61 43.68
N LEU A 116 -18.51 -22.88 42.58
CA LEU A 116 -19.50 -22.78 41.50
C LEU A 116 -19.12 -23.53 40.22
N MET A 117 -17.81 -23.68 39.96
CA MET A 117 -17.25 -24.20 38.71
C MET A 117 -15.94 -24.94 38.98
N GLN A 118 -15.65 -25.97 38.18
CA GLN A 118 -14.39 -26.72 38.29
C GLN A 118 -13.23 -25.90 37.72
N MET A 119 -12.13 -25.85 38.44
CA MET A 119 -10.95 -25.07 38.06
C MET A 119 -9.69 -25.87 38.40
N ASN A 120 -8.64 -25.64 37.62
CA ASN A 120 -7.31 -26.18 37.86
C ASN A 120 -6.64 -25.50 39.07
N GLU A 121 -5.50 -26.05 39.48
CA GLU A 121 -4.66 -25.42 40.50
C GLU A 121 -4.20 -24.02 40.05
N PRO A 122 -4.08 -23.06 40.99
CA PRO A 122 -3.81 -21.68 40.66
C PRO A 122 -2.29 -21.43 40.51
N GLU A 123 -1.94 -20.50 39.62
CA GLU A 123 -0.58 -19.98 39.45
C GLU A 123 -0.48 -18.60 40.13
N TYR A 124 0.43 -18.47 41.09
CA TYR A 124 0.69 -17.22 41.84
C TYR A 124 1.80 -16.44 41.13
N MET A 125 1.65 -15.12 41.02
CA MET A 125 2.45 -14.30 40.11
C MET A 125 3.23 -13.15 40.79
N ASP A 126 3.22 -13.10 42.12
CA ASP A 126 3.87 -12.05 42.92
C ASP A 126 5.25 -12.50 43.44
N ASP A 127 6.01 -13.15 42.57
CA ASP A 127 7.37 -13.63 42.82
C ASP A 127 8.42 -12.85 42.02
N GLY A 128 8.00 -11.85 41.23
CA GLY A 128 8.86 -11.07 40.35
C GLY A 128 9.17 -11.71 39.01
N ASP A 129 8.63 -12.91 38.74
CA ASP A 129 8.82 -13.59 37.46
C ASP A 129 7.95 -12.97 36.34
N LEU A 130 8.33 -13.27 35.10
CA LEU A 130 7.62 -12.81 33.92
C LEU A 130 6.62 -13.88 33.46
N TYR A 131 5.35 -13.51 33.43
CA TYR A 131 4.25 -14.39 33.05
C TYR A 131 3.61 -13.95 31.75
N ALA A 132 3.39 -14.89 30.83
CA ALA A 132 2.66 -14.61 29.59
C ALA A 132 1.15 -14.85 29.77
N TYR A 133 0.34 -13.86 29.38
CA TYR A 133 -1.12 -13.93 29.37
C TYR A 133 -1.68 -13.27 28.10
N VAL A 134 -2.19 -14.07 27.16
CA VAL A 134 -2.84 -13.58 25.93
C VAL A 134 -2.01 -12.52 25.18
N GLY A 135 -0.71 -12.78 25.00
CA GLY A 135 0.23 -11.86 24.34
C GLY A 135 0.70 -10.68 25.19
N LEU A 136 0.27 -10.57 26.45
CA LEU A 136 0.85 -9.67 27.45
C LEU A 136 1.92 -10.42 28.25
N SER A 137 3.08 -9.81 28.43
CA SER A 137 4.04 -10.22 29.45
C SER A 137 3.77 -9.38 30.70
N ILE A 138 3.51 -10.06 31.81
CA ILE A 138 3.10 -9.49 33.09
C ILE A 138 4.19 -9.79 34.10
N ARG A 139 4.64 -8.78 34.84
CA ARG A 139 5.49 -8.98 36.01
C ARG A 139 4.91 -8.22 37.18
N VAL A 140 4.69 -8.93 38.29
CA VAL A 140 4.25 -8.34 39.55
C VAL A 140 5.38 -8.49 40.56
N LYS A 141 5.77 -7.38 41.19
CA LYS A 141 6.78 -7.37 42.24
C LYS A 141 6.50 -6.23 43.22
N GLU A 142 6.54 -6.53 44.52
CA GLU A 142 6.44 -5.51 45.58
C GLU A 142 5.17 -4.62 45.47
N GLY A 143 4.06 -5.19 45.01
CA GLY A 143 2.81 -4.45 44.80
C GLY A 143 2.76 -3.60 43.52
N GLU A 144 3.81 -3.61 42.70
CA GLU A 144 3.82 -3.00 41.37
C GLU A 144 3.57 -4.05 40.29
N MET A 145 2.69 -3.74 39.34
CA MET A 145 2.40 -4.56 38.17
C MET A 145 2.89 -3.86 36.91
N SER A 146 3.76 -4.52 36.15
CA SER A 146 4.16 -4.09 34.82
C SER A 146 3.52 -4.98 33.75
N LEU A 147 3.01 -4.35 32.70
CA LEU A 147 2.37 -4.98 31.55
C LEU A 147 3.13 -4.57 30.29
N GLU A 148 3.53 -5.54 29.46
CA GLU A 148 4.16 -5.27 28.18
C GLU A 148 3.68 -6.22 27.08
N GLN A 149 3.85 -5.83 25.81
CA GLN A 149 3.54 -6.66 24.64
C GLN A 149 4.76 -6.86 23.74
N SER A 150 5.96 -6.70 24.31
CA SER A 150 7.21 -6.70 23.54
C SER A 150 7.45 -8.05 22.84
N ASP A 151 7.14 -9.16 23.50
CA ASP A 151 7.30 -10.50 22.94
C ASP A 151 6.21 -10.81 21.89
N TYR A 152 4.96 -10.41 22.13
CA TYR A 152 3.89 -10.52 21.11
C TYR A 152 4.24 -9.75 19.83
N ILE A 153 4.74 -8.52 19.97
CA ILE A 153 5.20 -7.73 18.82
C ILE A 153 6.39 -8.43 18.14
N ALA A 154 7.34 -8.96 18.91
CA ALA A 154 8.48 -9.69 18.35
C ALA A 154 8.04 -10.94 17.55
N ASP A 155 7.05 -11.68 18.05
CA ASP A 155 6.50 -12.85 17.36
C ASP A 155 5.72 -12.45 16.10
N MET A 156 4.87 -11.42 16.15
CA MET A 156 4.20 -10.86 14.97
C MET A 156 5.22 -10.42 13.91
N LEU A 157 6.32 -9.79 14.31
CA LEU A 157 7.39 -9.39 13.41
C LEU A 157 8.16 -10.58 12.82
N LYS A 158 8.31 -11.65 13.59
CA LYS A 158 8.93 -12.90 13.16
C LYS A 158 8.04 -13.63 12.15
N GLU A 159 6.72 -13.64 12.33
CA GLU A 159 5.77 -14.18 11.36
C GLU A 159 5.84 -13.47 10.01
N LEU A 160 6.11 -12.16 10.02
CA LEU A 160 6.33 -11.39 8.80
C LEU A 160 7.63 -11.74 8.07
N HIS A 161 8.54 -12.50 8.69
CA HIS A 161 9.79 -13.00 8.11
C HIS A 161 9.82 -14.54 8.18
N PRO A 162 9.02 -15.21 7.34
CA PRO A 162 8.87 -16.66 7.42
C PRO A 162 10.21 -17.37 7.20
N PRO A 163 10.42 -18.53 7.84
CA PRO A 163 11.56 -19.37 7.53
C PRO A 163 11.44 -19.90 6.09
N ARG A 164 12.59 -20.18 5.49
CA ARG A 164 12.66 -20.80 4.17
C ARG A 164 12.10 -22.24 4.27
N ARG A 165 11.24 -22.64 3.33
CA ARG A 165 10.65 -23.99 3.30
C ARG A 165 11.54 -25.01 2.57
N THR A 166 12.29 -24.56 1.58
CA THR A 166 13.21 -25.37 0.78
C THR A 166 14.63 -24.87 0.94
N GLN A 167 15.65 -25.70 0.71
CA GLN A 167 17.03 -25.23 0.76
C GLN A 167 17.29 -24.21 -0.36
N TYR A 168 18.10 -23.17 -0.09
CA TYR A 168 18.56 -22.26 -1.14
C TYR A 168 19.65 -22.95 -1.96
N GLU A 169 19.53 -22.88 -3.29
CA GLU A 169 20.48 -23.47 -4.21
C GLU A 169 21.29 -22.37 -4.89
N THR A 170 22.57 -22.27 -4.50
CA THR A 170 23.52 -21.45 -5.26
C THR A 170 23.86 -22.21 -6.54
N LYS A 171 23.45 -21.67 -7.68
CA LYS A 171 23.67 -22.33 -8.97
C LYS A 171 24.96 -21.77 -9.61
N PRO A 172 25.84 -22.61 -10.18
CA PRO A 172 27.11 -22.17 -10.76
C PRO A 172 26.88 -21.45 -12.09
N LEU A 173 27.42 -20.24 -12.28
CA LEU A 173 27.28 -19.51 -13.54
C LEU A 173 27.89 -20.31 -14.73
N PRO A 174 27.47 -20.03 -15.99
CA PRO A 174 28.13 -20.58 -17.17
C PRO A 174 29.65 -20.33 -17.17
N ALA A 175 30.42 -21.12 -17.93
CA ALA A 175 31.85 -20.90 -18.08
C ALA A 175 32.12 -19.50 -18.64
N ASP A 176 32.95 -18.73 -17.94
CA ASP A 176 33.27 -17.31 -18.20
C ASP A 176 32.05 -16.35 -18.21
N PRO A 177 31.39 -16.11 -17.06
CA PRO A 177 30.25 -15.21 -17.03
C PRO A 177 30.70 -13.74 -17.14
N PRO A 178 29.88 -12.87 -17.76
CA PRO A 178 30.18 -11.45 -17.85
C PRO A 178 30.36 -10.86 -16.45
N ARG A 179 31.33 -9.96 -16.33
CA ARG A 179 31.63 -9.27 -15.06
C ARG A 179 30.72 -8.06 -14.92
N LEU A 180 30.31 -7.77 -13.68
CA LEU A 180 29.65 -6.51 -13.37
C LEU A 180 30.68 -5.40 -13.28
N GLU A 181 30.74 -4.60 -14.34
CA GLU A 181 31.50 -3.36 -14.40
C GLU A 181 30.49 -2.20 -14.42
N LEU A 182 30.70 -1.22 -13.54
CA LEU A 182 29.85 -0.02 -13.48
C LEU A 182 30.66 1.18 -13.92
N ILE A 183 30.07 2.01 -14.77
CA ILE A 183 30.70 3.27 -15.17
C ILE A 183 30.68 4.29 -14.03
N LEU A 184 31.71 5.13 -13.96
CA LEU A 184 31.88 6.12 -12.88
C LEU A 184 30.70 7.10 -12.81
N ASP A 185 30.16 7.50 -13.95
CA ASP A 185 29.02 8.42 -14.01
C ASP A 185 27.76 7.84 -13.33
N SER A 186 27.51 6.54 -13.47
CA SER A 186 26.42 5.85 -12.77
C SER A 186 26.59 5.93 -11.25
N LEU A 187 27.82 5.74 -10.76
CA LEU A 187 28.15 5.83 -9.33
C LEU A 187 27.99 7.28 -8.81
N PHE A 188 28.47 8.27 -9.56
CA PHE A 188 28.30 9.69 -9.20
C PHE A 188 26.83 10.10 -9.21
N GLN A 189 26.09 9.73 -10.25
CA GLN A 189 24.66 10.01 -10.36
C GLN A 189 23.88 9.32 -9.23
N ALA A 190 24.21 8.08 -8.88
CA ALA A 190 23.58 7.36 -7.78
C ALA A 190 23.74 8.09 -6.44
N ALA A 191 24.95 8.55 -6.13
CA ALA A 191 25.22 9.32 -4.93
C ALA A 191 24.51 10.68 -4.96
N ARG A 192 24.62 11.45 -6.04
CA ARG A 192 24.07 12.82 -6.16
C ARG A 192 22.55 12.87 -6.18
N SER A 193 21.89 11.87 -6.76
CA SER A 193 20.42 11.79 -6.83
C SER A 193 19.77 11.13 -5.61
N ALA A 194 20.54 10.61 -4.65
CA ALA A 194 19.98 10.03 -3.42
C ALA A 194 19.28 11.08 -2.54
N ALA A 195 18.23 10.68 -1.83
CA ALA A 195 17.56 11.58 -0.89
C ALA A 195 18.51 11.95 0.26
N ARG A 196 18.63 13.25 0.55
CA ARG A 196 19.35 13.73 1.74
C ARG A 196 18.59 13.33 3.00
N GLY A 197 19.31 13.07 4.09
CA GLY A 197 18.75 12.67 5.38
C GLY A 197 18.20 11.24 5.41
N SER A 198 18.36 10.45 4.35
CA SER A 198 17.93 9.04 4.33
C SER A 198 18.51 8.29 5.53
N ALA A 199 17.67 7.45 6.16
CA ALA A 199 18.05 6.69 7.34
C ALA A 199 19.27 5.77 7.07
N GLN A 200 20.06 5.58 8.12
CA GLN A 200 21.30 4.81 8.11
C GLN A 200 21.02 3.32 8.21
N GLY A 201 21.88 2.51 7.59
CA GLY A 201 21.98 1.08 7.86
C GLY A 201 22.77 0.81 9.14
N ILE A 202 23.37 -0.38 9.23
CA ILE A 202 24.09 -0.83 10.43
C ILE A 202 25.42 -0.07 10.63
N SER A 203 26.11 0.31 9.55
CA SER A 203 27.37 1.08 9.66
C SER A 203 27.19 2.50 10.21
N GLY A 204 25.95 3.02 10.27
CA GLY A 204 25.70 4.42 10.59
C GLY A 204 25.99 5.41 9.45
N TRP A 205 26.48 4.94 8.29
CA TRP A 205 26.78 5.82 7.16
C TRP A 205 25.52 6.33 6.44
N ARG A 206 25.66 7.51 5.82
CA ARG A 206 24.63 8.15 5.00
C ARG A 206 25.16 8.49 3.61
N TYR A 207 24.27 8.85 2.70
CA TYR A 207 24.64 9.26 1.34
C TYR A 207 25.46 10.55 1.34
N GLU A 208 25.32 11.40 2.36
CA GLU A 208 26.14 12.59 2.56
C GLU A 208 27.62 12.23 2.77
N HIS A 209 27.91 11.16 3.52
CA HIS A 209 29.29 10.68 3.69
C HIS A 209 29.84 10.16 2.37
N ILE A 210 29.03 9.43 1.58
CA ILE A 210 29.42 8.99 0.23
C ILE A 210 29.78 10.21 -0.63
N ARG A 211 28.90 11.22 -0.67
CA ARG A 211 29.12 12.44 -1.45
C ARG A 211 30.35 13.22 -1.03
N PHE A 212 30.66 13.26 0.26
CA PHE A 212 31.84 13.95 0.78
C PHE A 212 33.14 13.40 0.16
N PHE A 213 33.22 12.10 -0.09
CA PHE A 213 34.39 11.46 -0.72
C PHE A 213 34.37 11.48 -2.25
N LEU A 214 33.29 11.95 -2.88
CA LEU A 214 33.18 12.04 -4.34
C LEU A 214 33.50 13.48 -4.80
N PRO A 215 34.15 13.66 -5.95
CA PRO A 215 34.49 14.98 -6.47
C PRO A 215 33.25 15.86 -6.70
N GLY A 216 33.34 17.11 -6.23
CA GLY A 216 32.21 18.05 -6.13
C GLY A 216 31.76 18.64 -7.47
N ASP A 217 32.63 18.74 -8.47
CA ASP A 217 32.39 19.52 -9.70
C ASP A 217 32.62 18.75 -11.01
N GLY A 218 32.97 17.47 -10.96
CA GLY A 218 33.26 16.69 -12.17
C GLY A 218 34.54 17.10 -12.89
N SER A 219 35.34 18.03 -12.33
CA SER A 219 36.67 18.34 -12.85
C SER A 219 37.71 17.48 -12.15
N GLY A 220 38.56 16.82 -12.95
CA GLY A 220 39.47 15.76 -12.55
C GLY A 220 40.36 16.09 -11.35
N GLY A 221 40.00 15.51 -10.20
CA GLY A 221 40.90 15.23 -9.08
C GLY A 221 41.00 13.71 -8.89
N GLY A 222 41.73 13.04 -9.78
CA GLY A 222 42.12 11.64 -9.66
C GLY A 222 40.99 10.63 -9.42
N ALA A 223 40.17 10.35 -10.44
CA ALA A 223 39.24 9.21 -10.44
C ALA A 223 39.92 7.85 -10.17
N GLY A 224 41.26 7.77 -10.32
CA GLY A 224 42.09 6.62 -9.98
C GLY A 224 42.49 6.47 -8.50
N SER A 225 42.08 7.39 -7.60
CA SER A 225 42.56 7.41 -6.20
C SER A 225 41.45 7.53 -5.14
N CYS A 226 40.17 7.53 -5.53
CA CYS A 226 39.08 7.50 -4.56
C CYS A 226 38.88 6.06 -4.03
N ALA A 227 39.36 5.78 -2.82
CA ALA A 227 39.24 4.48 -2.16
C ALA A 227 37.79 3.94 -2.14
N LEU A 228 36.79 4.84 -2.15
CA LEU A 228 35.37 4.46 -2.17
C LEU A 228 34.94 3.86 -3.52
N LEU A 229 35.54 4.28 -4.63
CA LEU A 229 35.32 3.65 -5.95
C LEU A 229 35.95 2.25 -5.99
N THR A 230 37.13 2.08 -5.40
CA THR A 230 37.75 0.75 -5.22
C THR A 230 36.86 -0.15 -4.37
N VAL A 231 36.26 0.36 -3.30
CA VAL A 231 35.28 -0.40 -2.50
C VAL A 231 34.07 -0.80 -3.36
N ALA A 232 33.51 0.09 -4.17
CA ALA A 232 32.41 -0.24 -5.08
C ALA A 232 32.80 -1.37 -6.05
N GLN A 233 33.99 -1.32 -6.66
CA GLN A 233 34.51 -2.36 -7.55
C GLN A 233 34.74 -3.69 -6.83
N CYS A 234 35.28 -3.67 -5.61
CA CYS A 234 35.43 -4.87 -4.78
C CYS A 234 34.07 -5.50 -4.46
N LEU A 235 33.05 -4.69 -4.18
CA LEU A 235 31.69 -5.17 -3.93
C LEU A 235 31.05 -5.76 -5.19
N THR A 236 31.15 -5.10 -6.35
CA THR A 236 30.60 -5.64 -7.62
C THR A 236 31.28 -6.95 -8.03
N ALA A 237 32.59 -7.08 -7.80
CA ALA A 237 33.35 -8.30 -8.05
C ALA A 237 33.06 -9.43 -7.03
N GLY A 238 32.48 -9.12 -5.87
CA GLY A 238 32.31 -10.07 -4.76
C GLY A 238 33.60 -10.41 -4.03
N ASN A 239 34.64 -9.56 -4.16
CA ASN A 239 35.98 -9.78 -3.59
C ASN A 239 36.18 -9.11 -2.22
N ALA A 240 35.10 -8.63 -1.59
CA ALA A 240 35.17 -8.02 -0.27
C ALA A 240 35.34 -9.08 0.84
N PRO A 241 35.99 -8.74 1.98
CA PRO A 241 36.14 -9.65 3.11
C PRO A 241 34.79 -10.20 3.60
N PRO A 242 34.68 -11.50 3.97
CA PRO A 242 33.41 -12.09 4.41
C PRO A 242 32.74 -11.39 5.60
N SER A 243 33.53 -10.84 6.52
CA SER A 243 33.02 -10.05 7.66
C SER A 243 32.34 -8.76 7.21
N LEU A 244 32.92 -8.06 6.23
CA LEU A 244 32.34 -6.86 5.63
C LEU A 244 31.06 -7.21 4.86
N LEU A 245 31.09 -8.26 4.03
CA LEU A 245 29.91 -8.71 3.30
C LEU A 245 28.75 -9.05 4.24
N ARG A 246 29.02 -9.75 5.34
CA ARG A 246 28.01 -10.05 6.36
C ARG A 246 27.42 -8.78 6.97
N LEU A 247 28.26 -7.80 7.31
CA LEU A 247 27.81 -6.51 7.85
C LEU A 247 26.92 -5.73 6.87
N LEU A 248 27.32 -5.66 5.59
CA LEU A 248 26.58 -4.94 4.55
C LEU A 248 25.31 -5.67 4.08
N ALA A 249 25.30 -7.01 4.19
CA ALA A 249 24.13 -7.83 3.89
C ALA A 249 23.05 -7.68 4.98
N SER A 250 23.45 -7.54 6.24
CA SER A 250 22.53 -7.29 7.35
C SER A 250 21.75 -5.98 7.23
N GLY A 251 20.60 -5.92 7.90
CA GLY A 251 19.68 -4.80 7.80
C GLY A 251 19.27 -4.22 9.15
N ARG A 252 19.01 -2.91 9.18
CA ARG A 252 18.39 -2.22 10.32
C ARG A 252 16.87 -2.19 10.13
N PHE A 253 16.13 -2.66 11.11
CA PHE A 253 14.69 -2.91 10.99
C PHE A 253 13.81 -1.90 11.73
N PHE A 254 12.67 -1.60 11.12
CA PHE A 254 11.59 -0.79 11.68
C PHE A 254 10.23 -1.42 11.38
N ALA A 255 9.37 -1.43 12.39
CA ALA A 255 7.95 -1.73 12.23
C ALA A 255 7.19 -0.40 12.06
N LEU A 256 6.68 -0.12 10.86
CA LEU A 256 5.83 1.06 10.63
C LEU A 256 4.36 0.68 10.76
N ASN A 257 3.55 1.51 11.41
CA ASN A 257 2.10 1.28 11.44
C ASN A 257 1.53 1.39 10.02
N LYS A 258 0.81 0.35 9.59
CA LYS A 258 0.15 0.27 8.29
C LYS A 258 -1.19 1.00 8.29
N ASP A 259 -1.81 1.14 9.45
CA ASP A 259 -3.07 1.84 9.65
C ASP A 259 -3.05 2.72 10.91
N THR A 260 -4.13 3.48 11.09
CA THR A 260 -4.31 4.40 12.21
C THR A 260 -4.58 3.70 13.54
N LYS A 261 -5.00 2.42 13.51
CA LYS A 261 -5.25 1.63 14.72
C LYS A 261 -3.97 1.03 15.30
N GLY A 262 -2.95 0.83 14.46
CA GLY A 262 -1.66 0.27 14.86
C GLY A 262 -1.70 -1.25 15.05
N ASP A 263 -2.77 -1.92 14.61
CA ASP A 263 -2.92 -3.38 14.70
C ASP A 263 -2.26 -4.11 13.52
N LYS A 264 -1.84 -3.37 12.48
CA LYS A 264 -1.06 -3.89 11.35
C LYS A 264 0.24 -3.14 11.20
N VAL A 265 1.33 -3.88 10.99
CA VAL A 265 2.66 -3.31 10.79
C VAL A 265 3.22 -3.62 9.40
N ARG A 266 4.06 -2.72 8.90
CA ARG A 266 4.89 -2.90 7.71
C ARG A 266 6.34 -3.09 8.15
N PRO A 267 6.92 -4.27 7.87
CA PRO A 267 8.31 -4.56 8.22
C PRO A 267 9.25 -3.87 7.22
N ILE A 268 10.02 -2.87 7.64
CA ILE A 268 11.00 -2.19 6.78
C ILE A 268 12.41 -2.54 7.22
N THR A 269 13.19 -3.06 6.28
CA THR A 269 14.61 -3.37 6.45
C THR A 269 15.45 -2.40 5.63
N ILE A 270 16.25 -1.60 6.33
CA ILE A 270 17.16 -0.61 5.76
C ILE A 270 18.53 -1.25 5.58
N GLY A 271 18.89 -1.50 4.32
CA GLY A 271 20.23 -1.97 3.96
C GLY A 271 21.31 -0.90 4.11
N ASP A 272 22.57 -1.35 4.20
CA ASP A 272 23.71 -0.45 4.31
C ASP A 272 23.81 0.53 3.12
N VAL A 273 24.29 1.75 3.37
CA VAL A 273 24.37 2.77 2.32
C VAL A 273 25.34 2.39 1.20
N LEU A 274 26.42 1.66 1.47
CA LEU A 274 27.35 1.21 0.43
C LEU A 274 26.66 0.25 -0.53
N ARG A 275 25.94 -0.76 0.01
CA ARG A 275 25.11 -1.67 -0.78
C ARG A 275 24.05 -0.90 -1.57
N ARG A 276 23.30 0.00 -0.92
CA ARG A 276 22.23 0.78 -1.56
C ARG A 276 22.78 1.70 -2.66
N TRP A 277 23.96 2.28 -2.48
CA TRP A 277 24.61 3.13 -3.46
C TRP A 277 25.01 2.35 -4.73
N VAL A 278 25.69 1.21 -4.57
CA VAL A 278 26.07 0.35 -5.69
C VAL A 278 24.83 -0.20 -6.41
N ILE A 279 23.81 -0.65 -5.66
CA ILE A 279 22.52 -1.06 -6.23
C ILE A 279 21.90 0.07 -7.04
N LYS A 280 21.89 1.30 -6.51
CA LYS A 280 21.31 2.43 -7.22
C LYS A 280 22.06 2.75 -8.52
N ALA A 281 23.39 2.58 -8.54
CA ALA A 281 24.18 2.72 -9.76
C ALA A 281 23.83 1.63 -10.79
N ILE A 282 23.68 0.36 -10.36
CA ILE A 282 23.17 -0.73 -11.22
C ILE A 282 21.81 -0.37 -11.81
N LEU A 283 20.87 0.13 -11.00
CA LEU A 283 19.53 0.49 -11.47
C LEU A 283 19.53 1.65 -12.48
N ILE A 284 20.51 2.56 -12.42
CA ILE A 284 20.69 3.64 -13.39
C ILE A 284 21.21 3.07 -14.71
N GLU A 285 22.22 2.22 -14.64
CA GLU A 285 22.94 1.70 -15.81
C GLU A 285 22.12 0.66 -16.59
N TYR A 286 21.36 -0.18 -15.90
CA TYR A 286 20.55 -1.26 -16.49
C TYR A 286 19.09 -0.87 -16.73
N ARG A 287 18.75 0.42 -16.57
CA ARG A 287 17.35 0.89 -16.55
C ARG A 287 16.54 0.47 -17.79
N GLU A 288 17.13 0.56 -18.97
CA GLU A 288 16.47 0.27 -20.26
C GLU A 288 16.28 -1.23 -20.42
N LYS A 289 17.30 -2.04 -20.09
CA LYS A 289 17.20 -3.51 -20.12
C LYS A 289 16.14 -4.04 -19.15
N PHE A 290 16.02 -3.45 -17.95
CA PHE A 290 14.99 -3.84 -16.99
C PHE A 290 13.58 -3.46 -17.46
N GLU A 291 13.45 -2.27 -18.06
CA GLU A 291 12.18 -1.81 -18.62
C GLU A 291 11.74 -2.72 -19.77
N GLU A 292 12.62 -3.01 -20.73
CA GLU A 292 12.34 -3.94 -21.83
C GLU A 292 11.92 -5.32 -21.32
N HIS A 293 12.62 -5.86 -20.32
CA HIS A 293 12.36 -7.21 -19.82
C HIS A 293 11.04 -7.37 -19.04
N LEU A 294 10.63 -6.33 -18.29
CA LEU A 294 9.48 -6.39 -17.38
C LEU A 294 8.23 -5.71 -17.92
N SER A 295 8.38 -4.70 -18.79
CA SER A 295 7.30 -3.77 -19.14
C SER A 295 6.04 -4.48 -19.62
N ALA A 296 6.11 -5.53 -20.45
CA ALA A 296 4.92 -6.17 -21.05
C ALA A 296 3.75 -6.44 -20.08
N LEU A 297 4.04 -6.92 -18.85
CA LEU A 297 3.03 -7.29 -17.84
C LEU A 297 3.14 -6.46 -16.55
N GLN A 298 4.22 -5.70 -16.36
CA GLN A 298 4.51 -4.98 -15.11
C GLN A 298 4.57 -3.47 -15.30
N TYR A 299 3.97 -2.74 -14.36
CA TYR A 299 3.82 -1.29 -14.39
C TYR A 299 4.55 -0.58 -13.24
N ALA A 300 5.12 -1.30 -12.27
CA ALA A 300 5.78 -0.70 -11.11
C ALA A 300 7.28 -0.45 -11.28
N VAL A 301 7.95 -1.25 -12.12
CA VAL A 301 9.41 -1.15 -12.31
C VAL A 301 9.70 -0.41 -13.60
N ARG A 302 10.37 0.74 -13.47
CA ARG A 302 10.83 1.59 -14.59
C ARG A 302 9.77 2.09 -15.56
N THR A 303 8.48 1.83 -15.34
CA THR A 303 7.38 2.39 -16.14
C THR A 303 6.98 3.77 -15.59
N SER A 304 7.28 4.84 -16.33
CA SER A 304 6.82 6.19 -16.01
C SER A 304 5.29 6.22 -15.93
N ALA A 305 4.74 6.89 -14.90
CA ALA A 305 3.28 6.95 -14.64
C ALA A 305 2.58 5.58 -14.72
N GLY A 306 3.22 4.53 -14.19
CA GLY A 306 2.70 3.16 -14.25
C GLY A 306 1.30 3.00 -13.63
N ALA A 307 1.00 3.76 -12.57
CA ALA A 307 -0.31 3.77 -11.93
C ALA A 307 -1.41 4.30 -12.87
N ASP A 308 -1.16 5.43 -13.54
CA ASP A 308 -2.06 6.01 -14.53
C ASP A 308 -2.24 5.05 -15.72
N LYS A 309 -1.14 4.45 -16.21
CA LYS A 309 -1.16 3.51 -17.35
C LYS A 309 -1.96 2.23 -17.07
N ILE A 310 -1.80 1.60 -15.90
CA ILE A 310 -2.59 0.39 -15.56
C ILE A 310 -4.06 0.74 -15.34
N PHE A 311 -4.36 1.90 -14.73
CA PHE A 311 -5.73 2.36 -14.55
C PHE A 311 -6.42 2.60 -15.90
N CYS A 312 -5.78 3.35 -16.81
CA CYS A 312 -6.30 3.60 -18.15
C CYS A 312 -6.40 2.32 -18.99
N ALA A 313 -5.45 1.37 -18.86
CA ALA A 313 -5.53 0.08 -19.53
C ALA A 313 -6.80 -0.69 -19.13
N VAL A 314 -7.05 -0.82 -17.83
CA VAL A 314 -8.27 -1.47 -17.32
C VAL A 314 -9.54 -0.74 -17.80
N GLN A 315 -9.56 0.59 -17.73
CA GLN A 315 -10.68 1.40 -18.19
C GLN A 315 -10.96 1.23 -19.69
N ILE A 316 -9.91 1.20 -20.52
CA ILE A 316 -10.01 0.98 -21.98
C ILE A 316 -10.51 -0.44 -22.25
N CYS A 317 -9.92 -1.46 -21.64
CA CYS A 317 -10.32 -2.85 -21.84
C CYS A 317 -11.82 -3.06 -21.55
N LEU A 318 -12.30 -2.52 -20.43
CA LEU A 318 -13.71 -2.66 -20.03
C LEU A 318 -14.67 -1.85 -20.89
N GLN A 319 -14.24 -0.74 -21.52
CA GLN A 319 -15.07 0.01 -22.47
C GLN A 319 -15.08 -0.61 -23.87
N LEU A 320 -13.96 -1.19 -24.31
CA LEU A 320 -13.89 -1.93 -25.58
C LEU A 320 -14.66 -3.25 -25.50
N CYS A 321 -14.64 -3.92 -24.36
CA CYS A 321 -15.30 -5.20 -24.14
C CYS A 321 -16.16 -5.19 -22.87
N PRO A 322 -17.37 -4.59 -22.88
CA PRO A 322 -18.22 -4.40 -21.68
C PRO A 322 -18.68 -5.68 -20.97
N ASN A 323 -18.62 -6.82 -21.65
CA ASN A 323 -18.95 -8.14 -21.09
C ASN A 323 -17.75 -8.84 -20.44
N SER A 324 -16.58 -8.21 -20.40
CA SER A 324 -15.39 -8.77 -19.75
C SER A 324 -15.48 -8.62 -18.24
N ILE A 325 -14.80 -9.53 -17.55
CA ILE A 325 -14.63 -9.53 -16.10
C ILE A 325 -13.24 -8.99 -15.79
N LEU A 326 -13.18 -8.02 -14.88
CA LEU A 326 -11.96 -7.60 -14.19
C LEU A 326 -11.87 -8.41 -12.89
N LEU A 327 -10.77 -9.12 -12.69
CA LEU A 327 -10.39 -9.78 -11.44
C LEU A 327 -9.12 -9.12 -10.88
N GLN A 328 -9.22 -8.60 -9.67
CA GLN A 328 -8.14 -7.93 -8.96
C GLN A 328 -7.68 -8.79 -7.78
N ILE A 329 -6.36 -8.99 -7.68
CA ILE A 329 -5.73 -9.88 -6.70
C ILE A 329 -4.69 -9.13 -5.87
N ASP A 330 -4.75 -9.29 -4.55
CA ASP A 330 -3.78 -8.79 -3.54
C ASP A 330 -3.18 -10.00 -2.80
N ALA A 331 -1.89 -9.94 -2.51
CA ALA A 331 -1.16 -11.01 -1.81
C ALA A 331 -0.75 -10.60 -0.39
N ASN A 332 -0.81 -11.57 0.53
CA ASN A 332 -0.38 -11.36 1.91
C ASN A 332 1.15 -11.38 2.03
N ASN A 333 1.71 -10.31 2.62
CA ASN A 333 3.13 -10.19 2.95
C ASN A 333 4.06 -10.52 1.77
N ALA A 334 3.66 -10.15 0.55
CA ALA A 334 4.20 -10.68 -0.71
C ALA A 334 5.73 -10.62 -0.81
N PHE A 335 6.32 -9.48 -0.43
CA PHE A 335 7.77 -9.30 -0.47
C PHE A 335 8.52 -10.31 0.39
N ASN A 336 8.07 -10.55 1.63
CA ASN A 336 8.80 -11.43 2.56
C ASN A 336 8.48 -12.92 2.36
N THR A 337 7.39 -13.25 1.65
CA THR A 337 6.93 -14.63 1.42
C THR A 337 7.33 -15.19 0.06
N CYS A 338 7.59 -14.33 -0.93
CA CYS A 338 7.95 -14.78 -2.28
C CYS A 338 9.21 -15.67 -2.29
N ASP A 339 9.27 -16.60 -3.25
CA ASP A 339 10.42 -17.48 -3.41
C ASP A 339 11.60 -16.71 -4.01
N ARG A 340 12.57 -16.33 -3.17
CA ARG A 340 13.75 -15.58 -3.62
C ARG A 340 14.60 -16.38 -4.60
N GLN A 341 14.53 -17.72 -4.60
CA GLN A 341 15.26 -18.53 -5.58
C GLN A 341 14.78 -18.23 -7.00
N LYS A 342 13.47 -18.00 -7.20
CA LYS A 342 12.93 -17.65 -8.52
C LYS A 342 13.48 -16.32 -9.02
N ALA A 343 13.60 -15.32 -8.15
CA ALA A 343 14.22 -14.05 -8.50
C ALA A 343 15.70 -14.22 -8.89
N MET A 344 16.45 -15.01 -8.11
CA MET A 344 17.86 -15.31 -8.37
C MET A 344 18.07 -16.13 -9.65
N ASP A 345 17.17 -17.06 -9.94
CA ASP A 345 17.16 -17.84 -11.18
C ASP A 345 16.91 -16.96 -12.41
N GLN A 346 16.02 -15.96 -12.30
CA GLN A 346 15.78 -14.99 -13.38
C GLN A 346 16.97 -14.07 -13.61
N LEU A 347 17.62 -13.58 -12.54
CA LEU A 347 18.87 -12.84 -12.65
C LEU A 347 19.94 -13.68 -13.34
N ARG A 348 20.19 -14.90 -12.88
CA ARG A 348 21.16 -15.82 -13.50
C ARG A 348 20.93 -16.00 -14.99
N LYS A 349 19.65 -16.11 -15.40
CA LYS A 349 19.28 -16.38 -16.79
C LYS A 349 19.39 -15.15 -17.69
N HIS A 350 18.94 -13.99 -17.23
CA HIS A 350 18.75 -12.81 -18.08
C HIS A 350 19.76 -11.69 -17.81
N PHE A 351 20.39 -11.69 -16.64
CA PHE A 351 21.39 -10.71 -16.19
C PHE A 351 22.52 -11.42 -15.41
N PRO A 352 23.19 -12.42 -16.02
CA PRO A 352 24.20 -13.26 -15.33
C PRO A 352 25.31 -12.45 -14.64
N GLU A 353 25.65 -11.28 -15.15
CA GLU A 353 26.61 -10.34 -14.58
C GLU A 353 26.19 -9.81 -13.20
N LEU A 354 24.88 -9.66 -12.95
CA LEU A 354 24.34 -9.18 -11.68
C LEU A 354 24.17 -10.30 -10.66
N TYR A 355 24.14 -11.56 -11.10
CA TYR A 355 23.82 -12.70 -10.24
C TYR A 355 24.76 -12.80 -9.04
N ARG A 356 26.10 -12.76 -9.27
CA ARG A 356 27.09 -12.86 -8.18
C ARG A 356 26.88 -11.78 -7.13
N PHE A 357 26.69 -10.54 -7.58
CA PHE A 357 26.48 -9.40 -6.69
C PHE A 357 25.23 -9.56 -5.83
N PHE A 358 24.08 -9.94 -6.41
CA PHE A 358 22.85 -10.12 -5.64
C PHE A 358 22.87 -11.37 -4.74
N SER A 359 23.61 -12.41 -5.11
CA SER A 359 23.82 -13.60 -4.27
C SER A 359 24.53 -13.27 -2.96
N LEU A 360 25.35 -12.22 -2.90
CA LEU A 360 25.99 -11.76 -1.65
C LEU A 360 24.96 -11.39 -0.58
N TRP A 361 23.76 -10.97 -1.01
CA TRP A 361 22.73 -10.42 -0.12
C TRP A 361 21.59 -11.40 0.13
N TYR A 362 21.19 -12.15 -0.90
CA TYR A 362 20.02 -13.03 -0.87
C TYR A 362 20.36 -14.52 -0.90
N GLY A 363 21.63 -14.88 -1.11
CA GLY A 363 22.07 -16.28 -1.19
C GLY A 363 22.20 -16.99 0.15
N THR A 364 22.10 -16.28 1.26
CA THR A 364 22.15 -16.83 2.61
C THR A 364 21.11 -16.18 3.52
N SER A 365 20.79 -16.82 4.64
CA SER A 365 20.03 -16.20 5.72
C SER A 365 20.86 -15.07 6.35
N ILE A 366 20.28 -13.87 6.41
CA ILE A 366 20.98 -12.68 6.92
C ILE A 366 20.28 -12.12 8.16
N PRO A 367 21.04 -11.69 9.18
CA PRO A 367 20.44 -11.16 10.38
C PRO A 367 19.96 -9.73 10.14
N ILE A 368 18.79 -9.45 10.70
CA ILE A 368 18.14 -8.16 10.71
C ILE A 368 17.96 -7.75 12.18
N PHE A 369 18.26 -6.49 12.47
CA PHE A 369 18.36 -5.99 13.84
C PHE A 369 17.39 -4.83 14.09
N PHE A 370 16.74 -4.82 15.24
CA PHE A 370 16.01 -3.66 15.73
C PHE A 370 16.21 -3.45 17.21
N ARG A 371 15.92 -2.24 17.68
CA ARG A 371 15.82 -1.95 19.11
C ARG A 371 14.36 -1.85 19.48
N ASP A 372 13.95 -2.58 20.52
CA ASP A 372 12.62 -2.42 21.08
C ASP A 372 12.51 -1.09 21.87
N GLN A 373 11.32 -0.82 22.42
CA GLN A 373 11.06 0.42 23.16
C GLN A 373 11.95 0.60 24.39
N LYS A 374 12.50 -0.49 24.94
CA LYS A 374 13.44 -0.47 26.08
C LYS A 374 14.89 -0.29 25.61
N GLY A 375 15.14 -0.20 24.31
CA GLY A 375 16.47 -0.10 23.73
C GLY A 375 17.18 -1.44 23.55
N THR A 376 16.54 -2.56 23.91
CA THR A 376 17.11 -3.91 23.80
C THR A 376 17.26 -4.29 22.35
N LEU A 377 18.44 -4.80 21.98
CA LEU A 377 18.71 -5.26 20.63
C LEU A 377 18.05 -6.61 20.41
N ARG A 378 17.12 -6.67 19.46
CA ARG A 378 16.44 -7.89 19.00
C ARG A 378 16.94 -8.25 17.60
N MET A 379 16.97 -9.54 17.28
CA MET A 379 17.46 -10.06 15.99
C MET A 379 16.56 -11.18 15.47
N PHE A 380 16.31 -11.15 14.16
CA PHE A 380 15.71 -12.26 13.42
C PHE A 380 16.42 -12.46 12.08
N LEU A 381 16.25 -13.63 11.47
CA LEU A 381 16.87 -13.99 10.20
C LEU A 381 15.89 -13.74 9.04
N SER A 382 16.34 -13.04 7.98
CA SER A 382 15.65 -13.03 6.70
C SER A 382 16.11 -14.20 5.84
N GLN A 383 15.26 -15.22 5.74
CA GLN A 383 15.57 -16.51 5.11
C GLN A 383 14.84 -16.72 3.77
N GLU A 384 13.65 -16.15 3.62
CA GLU A 384 12.83 -16.18 2.41
C GLU A 384 12.45 -14.76 1.98
N GLY A 385 11.98 -14.61 0.74
CA GLY A 385 11.52 -13.32 0.23
C GLY A 385 12.61 -12.31 -0.06
N ILE A 386 12.17 -11.15 -0.53
CA ILE A 386 12.96 -9.97 -0.84
C ILE A 386 12.68 -8.89 0.20
N GLN A 387 13.74 -8.37 0.82
CA GLN A 387 13.65 -7.40 1.93
C GLN A 387 12.88 -6.13 1.53
N GLN A 388 11.80 -5.83 2.26
CA GLN A 388 11.05 -4.58 2.10
C GLN A 388 11.91 -3.39 2.55
N GLY A 389 12.13 -2.42 1.66
CA GLY A 389 13.02 -1.28 1.90
C GLY A 389 14.38 -1.38 1.21
N ASP A 390 14.71 -2.53 0.61
CA ASP A 390 15.83 -2.62 -0.32
C ASP A 390 15.55 -1.81 -1.59
N VAL A 391 16.57 -1.11 -2.08
CA VAL A 391 16.55 -0.35 -3.33
C VAL A 391 16.29 -1.24 -4.54
N ALA A 392 16.84 -2.46 -4.58
CA ALA A 392 16.58 -3.45 -5.63
C ALA A 392 15.31 -4.28 -5.37
N GLY A 393 14.66 -4.10 -4.21
CA GLY A 393 13.56 -4.94 -3.76
C GLY A 393 12.45 -5.10 -4.81
N PRO A 394 11.88 -4.00 -5.33
CA PRO A 394 10.84 -4.06 -6.36
C PRO A 394 11.28 -4.77 -7.65
N LEU A 395 12.52 -4.55 -8.09
CA LEU A 395 13.08 -5.20 -9.29
C LEU A 395 13.15 -6.72 -9.08
N LEU A 396 13.79 -7.17 -7.99
CA LEU A 396 13.97 -8.58 -7.69
C LEU A 396 12.63 -9.31 -7.53
N PHE A 397 11.68 -8.68 -6.83
CA PHE A 397 10.33 -9.21 -6.68
C PHE A 397 9.64 -9.38 -8.04
N CYS A 398 9.69 -8.36 -8.91
CA CYS A 398 9.04 -8.42 -10.22
C CYS A 398 9.73 -9.40 -11.17
N LEU A 399 11.06 -9.54 -11.11
CA LEU A 399 11.80 -10.55 -11.86
C LEU A 399 11.31 -11.96 -11.49
N GLY A 400 11.26 -12.29 -10.20
CA GLY A 400 10.77 -13.59 -9.76
C GLY A 400 9.31 -13.84 -10.13
N LEU A 401 8.45 -12.81 -10.04
CA LEU A 401 7.02 -12.89 -10.33
C LEU A 401 6.73 -13.06 -11.83
N LYS A 402 7.62 -12.59 -12.72
CA LYS A 402 7.40 -12.57 -14.18
C LYS A 402 6.94 -13.92 -14.74
N LEU A 403 7.59 -15.03 -14.35
CA LEU A 403 7.22 -16.37 -14.83
C LEU A 403 5.81 -16.78 -14.40
N ALA A 404 5.34 -16.33 -13.23
CA ALA A 404 3.98 -16.59 -12.77
C ALA A 404 2.96 -15.80 -13.60
N LEU A 405 3.26 -14.53 -13.92
CA LEU A 405 2.40 -13.70 -14.77
C LEU A 405 2.29 -14.25 -16.19
N GLU A 406 3.40 -14.68 -16.80
CA GLU A 406 3.40 -15.30 -18.14
C GLU A 406 2.60 -16.60 -18.16
N LYS A 407 2.70 -17.41 -17.11
CA LYS A 407 1.89 -18.64 -16.98
C LYS A 407 0.41 -18.34 -16.81
N LEU A 408 0.05 -17.33 -16.01
CA LEU A 408 -1.33 -16.88 -15.86
C LEU A 408 -1.88 -16.38 -17.20
N GLN A 409 -1.12 -15.56 -17.92
CA GLN A 409 -1.53 -15.05 -19.23
C GLN A 409 -1.74 -16.18 -20.23
N LYS A 410 -0.80 -17.12 -20.32
CA LYS A 410 -0.94 -18.30 -21.18
C LYS A 410 -2.21 -19.08 -20.86
N ARG A 411 -2.51 -19.29 -19.57
CA ARG A 411 -3.70 -20.03 -19.15
C ARG A 411 -5.01 -19.29 -19.43
N LEU A 412 -5.03 -17.97 -19.26
CA LEU A 412 -6.16 -17.14 -19.70
C LEU A 412 -6.39 -17.28 -21.21
N HIS A 413 -5.32 -17.20 -22.01
CA HIS A 413 -5.42 -17.35 -23.47
C HIS A 413 -5.94 -18.74 -23.88
N GLU A 414 -5.49 -19.81 -23.21
CA GLU A 414 -5.96 -21.17 -23.47
C GLU A 414 -7.45 -21.34 -23.15
N LYS A 415 -7.95 -20.70 -22.10
CA LYS A 415 -9.34 -20.85 -21.64
C LYS A 415 -10.34 -19.92 -22.33
N HIS A 416 -9.92 -18.70 -22.67
CA HIS A 416 -10.82 -17.65 -23.15
C HIS A 416 -10.47 -17.12 -24.55
N GLY A 417 -9.39 -17.63 -25.16
CA GLY A 417 -8.80 -17.04 -26.35
C GLY A 417 -7.91 -15.84 -26.02
N ARG A 418 -7.09 -15.41 -26.99
CA ARG A 418 -6.17 -14.27 -26.81
C ARG A 418 -6.90 -12.93 -26.81
N ALA A 419 -7.86 -12.77 -27.73
CA ALA A 419 -8.65 -11.55 -27.85
C ALA A 419 -9.49 -11.33 -26.58
N GLY A 420 -9.49 -10.10 -26.07
CA GLY A 420 -10.21 -9.74 -24.84
C GLY A 420 -9.54 -10.17 -23.53
N CYS A 421 -8.35 -10.80 -23.57
CA CYS A 421 -7.58 -11.15 -22.37
C CYS A 421 -6.44 -10.16 -22.10
N PHE A 422 -6.32 -9.69 -20.87
CA PHE A 422 -5.28 -8.75 -20.45
C PHE A 422 -4.80 -9.07 -19.02
N ILE A 423 -3.51 -8.92 -18.76
CA ILE A 423 -2.93 -8.92 -17.42
C ILE A 423 -2.06 -7.67 -17.25
N GLY A 424 -2.31 -6.94 -16.17
CA GLY A 424 -1.42 -5.88 -15.69
C GLY A 424 -1.12 -6.08 -14.22
N ALA A 425 0.14 -5.95 -13.84
CA ALA A 425 0.58 -5.99 -12.46
C ALA A 425 1.26 -4.68 -12.06
N TYR A 426 1.02 -4.22 -10.84
CA TYR A 426 1.80 -3.18 -10.17
C TYR A 426 2.41 -3.81 -8.91
N MET A 427 3.62 -4.35 -9.03
CA MET A 427 4.19 -5.28 -8.06
C MET A 427 3.25 -6.48 -7.82
N ASP A 428 2.75 -6.64 -6.59
CA ASP A 428 1.84 -7.71 -6.15
C ASP A 428 0.35 -7.39 -6.37
N ASP A 429 0.00 -6.18 -6.78
CA ASP A 429 -1.37 -5.83 -7.18
C ASP A 429 -1.62 -6.26 -8.64
N LEU A 430 -2.36 -7.35 -8.85
CA LEU A 430 -2.66 -7.88 -10.18
C LEU A 430 -4.07 -7.49 -10.63
N SER A 431 -4.21 -7.16 -11.92
CA SER A 431 -5.48 -6.93 -12.62
C SER A 431 -5.54 -7.83 -13.85
N LEU A 432 -6.45 -8.79 -13.83
CA LEU A 432 -6.72 -9.72 -14.93
C LEU A 432 -8.04 -9.32 -15.58
N ILE A 433 -8.09 -9.24 -16.90
CA ILE A 433 -9.32 -9.04 -17.67
C ILE A 433 -9.48 -10.21 -18.62
N PHE A 434 -10.69 -10.77 -18.67
CA PHE A 434 -11.02 -11.86 -19.58
C PHE A 434 -12.53 -11.85 -19.91
N PRO A 435 -12.93 -12.36 -21.09
CA PRO A 435 -14.35 -12.48 -21.45
C PRO A 435 -15.13 -13.36 -20.47
N SER A 436 -16.40 -13.01 -20.21
CA SER A 436 -17.34 -13.87 -19.48
C SER A 436 -17.81 -15.04 -20.36
N SER A 437 -16.89 -15.94 -20.73
CA SER A 437 -17.14 -17.01 -21.71
C SER A 437 -17.97 -18.18 -21.18
N SER A 438 -18.07 -18.34 -19.85
CA SER A 438 -18.86 -19.39 -19.19
C SER A 438 -19.25 -18.95 -17.77
N ALA A 439 -20.20 -19.65 -17.14
CA ALA A 439 -20.61 -19.34 -15.76
C ALA A 439 -19.46 -19.52 -14.74
N ASP A 440 -18.53 -20.43 -15.00
CA ASP A 440 -17.43 -20.77 -14.09
C ASP A 440 -16.13 -20.03 -14.38
N CYS A 441 -16.09 -19.13 -15.37
CA CYS A 441 -14.86 -18.46 -15.80
C CYS A 441 -14.14 -17.73 -14.65
N LEU A 442 -14.90 -17.02 -13.80
CA LEU A 442 -14.36 -16.32 -12.64
C LEU A 442 -13.78 -17.27 -11.59
N THR A 443 -14.50 -18.34 -11.26
CA THR A 443 -14.04 -19.40 -10.33
C THR A 443 -12.78 -20.08 -10.85
N SER A 444 -12.72 -20.32 -12.15
CA SER A 444 -11.55 -20.92 -12.82
C SER A 444 -10.33 -20.01 -12.74
N ALA A 445 -10.49 -18.72 -13.09
CA ALA A 445 -9.41 -17.73 -13.03
C ALA A 445 -8.91 -17.49 -11.60
N TRP A 446 -9.81 -17.47 -10.62
CA TRP A 446 -9.47 -17.40 -9.20
C TRP A 446 -8.61 -18.59 -8.76
N SER A 447 -9.00 -19.80 -9.15
CA SER A 447 -8.27 -21.04 -8.84
C SER A 447 -6.87 -21.05 -9.48
N ASP A 448 -6.77 -20.58 -10.72
CA ASP A 448 -5.48 -20.43 -11.42
C ASP A 448 -4.55 -19.45 -10.70
N CYS A 449 -5.09 -18.33 -10.19
CA CYS A 449 -4.32 -17.37 -9.40
C CYS A 449 -3.76 -18.02 -8.14
N ILE A 450 -4.59 -18.75 -7.37
CA ILE A 450 -4.14 -19.46 -6.17
C ILE A 450 -3.02 -20.44 -6.50
N GLU A 451 -3.20 -21.28 -7.52
CA GLU A 451 -2.23 -22.31 -7.87
C GLU A 451 -0.91 -21.71 -8.36
N ILE A 452 -0.96 -20.77 -9.32
CA ILE A 452 0.23 -20.25 -9.98
C ILE A 452 0.99 -19.29 -9.08
N LEU A 453 0.31 -18.38 -8.39
CA LEU A 453 0.96 -17.44 -7.47
C LEU A 453 1.48 -18.19 -6.22
N GLY A 454 0.77 -19.22 -5.78
CA GLY A 454 1.23 -20.12 -4.70
C GLY A 454 2.57 -20.78 -5.00
N LYS A 455 2.83 -21.14 -6.27
CA LYS A 455 4.13 -21.68 -6.72
C LYS A 455 5.27 -20.66 -6.68
N TYR A 456 4.96 -19.36 -6.62
CA TYR A 456 5.93 -18.29 -6.37
C TYR A 456 6.02 -17.91 -4.88
N GLY A 457 5.29 -18.60 -3.99
CA GLY A 457 5.28 -18.34 -2.56
C GLY A 457 4.24 -17.29 -2.11
N LEU A 458 3.38 -16.83 -3.01
CA LEU A 458 2.34 -15.84 -2.68
C LEU A 458 1.05 -16.52 -2.25
N THR A 459 0.47 -16.02 -1.15
CA THR A 459 -0.86 -16.42 -0.69
C THR A 459 -1.83 -15.25 -0.88
N LEU A 460 -3.02 -15.52 -1.39
CA LEU A 460 -4.01 -14.48 -1.62
C LEU A 460 -4.49 -13.88 -0.30
N ASN A 461 -4.75 -12.58 -0.31
CA ASN A 461 -5.21 -11.86 0.86
C ASN A 461 -6.71 -12.00 1.03
N LEU A 462 -7.16 -12.88 1.93
CA LEU A 462 -8.59 -13.12 2.15
C LEU A 462 -9.29 -12.03 2.98
N GLY A 463 -8.61 -10.93 3.29
CA GLY A 463 -9.19 -9.78 3.96
C GLY A 463 -10.29 -9.10 3.15
N LYS A 464 -11.18 -8.37 3.83
CA LYS A 464 -12.23 -7.58 3.17
C LYS A 464 -11.64 -6.53 2.22
N ASP A 465 -12.27 -6.28 1.08
CA ASP A 465 -11.87 -5.31 0.05
C ASP A 465 -10.47 -5.59 -0.56
N LYS A 466 -9.92 -6.79 -0.41
CA LYS A 466 -8.56 -7.13 -0.86
C LYS A 466 -8.49 -7.72 -2.25
N ASN A 467 -9.37 -8.67 -2.55
CA ASN A 467 -9.57 -9.15 -3.91
C ASN A 467 -10.97 -8.77 -4.33
N ALA A 468 -11.11 -8.32 -5.56
CA ALA A 468 -12.39 -7.88 -6.09
C ALA A 468 -12.58 -8.35 -7.52
N ALA A 469 -13.84 -8.61 -7.88
CA ALA A 469 -14.24 -8.82 -9.25
C ALA A 469 -15.29 -7.78 -9.66
N PHE A 470 -15.22 -7.33 -10.91
CA PHE A 470 -16.16 -6.36 -11.47
C PHE A 470 -16.39 -6.65 -12.97
N SER A 471 -17.60 -6.42 -13.46
CA SER A 471 -17.90 -6.32 -14.88
C SER A 471 -18.94 -5.23 -15.12
N PRO A 472 -18.81 -4.40 -16.18
CA PRO A 472 -19.87 -3.48 -16.57
C PRO A 472 -21.22 -4.17 -16.79
N SER A 473 -21.22 -5.41 -17.25
CA SER A 473 -22.41 -6.23 -17.50
C SER A 473 -23.13 -6.74 -16.23
N TRP A 474 -22.58 -6.49 -15.05
CA TRP A 474 -23.14 -6.93 -13.77
C TRP A 474 -23.98 -5.88 -13.07
N ARG A 475 -24.10 -4.69 -13.65
CA ARG A 475 -24.90 -3.62 -13.05
C ARG A 475 -26.35 -4.06 -12.88
N GLY A 476 -26.90 -3.83 -11.69
CA GLY A 476 -28.26 -4.24 -11.32
C GLY A 476 -28.44 -5.73 -11.03
N LYS A 477 -27.38 -6.55 -11.12
CA LYS A 477 -27.41 -7.97 -10.70
C LYS A 477 -27.10 -8.11 -9.22
N THR A 478 -27.52 -9.23 -8.64
CA THR A 478 -27.15 -9.68 -7.30
C THR A 478 -25.91 -10.58 -7.36
N GLU A 479 -25.19 -10.70 -6.24
CA GLU A 479 -24.02 -11.59 -6.14
C GLU A 479 -24.36 -13.04 -6.51
N ARG A 480 -25.57 -13.53 -6.15
CA ARG A 480 -26.04 -14.89 -6.47
C ARG A 480 -26.26 -15.13 -7.96
N GLU A 481 -26.56 -14.09 -8.73
CA GLU A 481 -26.69 -14.17 -10.18
C GLU A 481 -25.34 -14.17 -10.89
N ILE A 482 -24.28 -13.71 -10.21
CA ILE A 482 -22.92 -13.60 -10.74
C ILE A 482 -22.08 -14.83 -10.37
N LEU A 483 -22.19 -15.28 -9.12
CA LEU A 483 -21.44 -16.42 -8.58
C LEU A 483 -22.39 -17.49 -8.07
N GLN A 484 -22.29 -18.69 -8.63
CA GLN A 484 -23.01 -19.86 -8.14
C GLN A 484 -22.45 -20.37 -6.80
N GLN A 485 -21.15 -20.18 -6.58
CA GLN A 485 -20.46 -20.57 -5.35
C GLN A 485 -19.66 -19.40 -4.79
N ARG A 486 -19.72 -19.23 -3.47
CA ARG A 486 -18.98 -18.16 -2.80
C ARG A 486 -17.50 -18.49 -2.74
N LEU A 487 -16.67 -17.57 -3.22
CA LEU A 487 -15.21 -17.67 -3.17
C LEU A 487 -14.70 -16.90 -1.95
N PRO A 488 -14.09 -17.56 -0.95
CA PRO A 488 -13.60 -16.88 0.25
C PRO A 488 -12.60 -15.78 -0.10
N GLY A 489 -12.82 -14.56 0.41
CA GLY A 489 -11.91 -13.44 0.22
C GLY A 489 -12.04 -12.69 -1.11
N LEU A 490 -12.97 -13.08 -2.00
CA LEU A 490 -13.29 -12.36 -3.22
C LEU A 490 -14.58 -11.56 -3.04
N GLU A 491 -14.52 -10.26 -3.28
CA GLU A 491 -15.68 -9.37 -3.27
C GLU A 491 -16.18 -9.11 -4.69
N VAL A 492 -17.48 -9.36 -4.95
CA VAL A 492 -18.09 -9.04 -6.24
C VAL A 492 -18.72 -7.66 -6.18
N SER A 493 -18.24 -6.75 -7.02
CA SER A 493 -18.81 -5.42 -7.17
C SER A 493 -19.62 -5.33 -8.45
N THR A 494 -20.80 -4.72 -8.35
CA THR A 494 -21.72 -4.48 -9.49
C THR A 494 -21.74 -3.03 -9.95
N GLU A 495 -21.16 -2.12 -9.16
CA GLU A 495 -21.16 -0.68 -9.45
C GLU A 495 -19.82 -0.18 -9.97
N GLY A 496 -18.69 -0.73 -9.52
CA GLY A 496 -17.38 -0.25 -9.96
C GLY A 496 -16.18 -0.99 -9.38
N TYR A 497 -14.97 -0.52 -9.70
CA TYR A 497 -13.72 -1.11 -9.25
C TYR A 497 -12.80 -0.04 -8.66
N LYS A 498 -11.90 -0.46 -7.75
CA LYS A 498 -10.88 0.41 -7.15
C LYS A 498 -9.52 -0.05 -7.64
N LEU A 499 -8.69 0.86 -8.15
CA LEU A 499 -7.36 0.52 -8.65
C LEU A 499 -6.41 1.70 -8.42
N MET A 500 -5.22 1.41 -7.87
CA MET A 500 -4.17 2.40 -7.61
C MET A 500 -4.66 3.65 -6.85
N GLY A 501 -5.61 3.48 -5.93
CA GLY A 501 -6.17 4.59 -5.13
C GLY A 501 -7.25 5.42 -5.82
N ALA A 502 -7.65 5.08 -7.05
CA ALA A 502 -8.75 5.67 -7.81
C ALA A 502 -9.91 4.68 -8.02
N ALA A 503 -11.03 5.14 -8.56
CA ALA A 503 -12.19 4.31 -8.89
C ALA A 503 -12.62 4.47 -10.35
N GLY A 504 -13.09 3.38 -10.95
CA GLY A 504 -13.80 3.36 -12.24
C GLY A 504 -15.12 2.61 -12.13
N GLY A 505 -15.93 2.68 -13.20
CA GLY A 505 -17.27 2.07 -13.24
C GLY A 505 -18.39 3.10 -13.24
N GLY A 506 -19.41 2.90 -12.42
CA GLY A 506 -20.58 3.76 -12.28
C GLY A 506 -20.30 5.03 -11.49
N ASP A 507 -20.92 6.14 -11.90
CA ASP A 507 -20.62 7.48 -11.39
C ASP A 507 -20.85 7.61 -9.88
N THR A 508 -21.89 6.97 -9.32
CA THR A 508 -22.14 6.95 -7.86
C THR A 508 -20.98 6.31 -7.09
N PHE A 509 -20.40 5.23 -7.62
CA PHE A 509 -19.26 4.54 -6.98
C PHE A 509 -18.00 5.40 -7.04
N VAL A 510 -17.73 6.02 -8.19
CA VAL A 510 -16.61 6.95 -8.38
C VAL A 510 -16.74 8.16 -7.45
N ASN A 511 -17.92 8.78 -7.38
CA ASN A 511 -18.21 9.90 -6.47
C ASN A 511 -18.01 9.50 -5.01
N THR A 512 -18.50 8.32 -4.59
CA THR A 512 -18.33 7.84 -3.21
C THR A 512 -16.86 7.71 -2.82
N LEU A 513 -16.01 7.19 -3.71
CA LEU A 513 -14.56 7.12 -3.45
C LEU A 513 -13.95 8.52 -3.39
N PHE A 514 -14.34 9.42 -4.31
CA PHE A 514 -13.84 10.79 -4.33
C PHE A 514 -14.18 11.52 -3.02
N GLU A 515 -15.42 11.46 -2.55
CA GLU A 515 -15.86 12.08 -1.30
C GLU A 515 -15.10 11.53 -0.09
N LYS A 516 -14.79 10.22 -0.07
CA LYS A 516 -13.91 9.64 0.95
C LYS A 516 -12.51 10.27 0.92
N LYS A 517 -11.95 10.49 -0.28
CA LYS A 517 -10.61 11.08 -0.46
C LYS A 517 -10.58 12.58 -0.14
N LEU A 518 -11.62 13.31 -0.49
CA LEU A 518 -11.83 14.69 -0.06
C LEU A 518 -11.91 14.76 1.47
N GLY A 519 -12.72 13.89 2.10
CA GLY A 519 -12.80 13.80 3.56
C GLY A 519 -11.47 13.46 4.25
N GLU A 520 -10.59 12.66 3.63
CA GLU A 520 -9.21 12.43 4.12
C GLU A 520 -8.36 13.72 4.05
N ALA A 521 -8.52 14.54 3.00
CA ALA A 521 -7.86 15.84 2.88
C ALA A 521 -8.41 16.86 3.89
N THR A 522 -9.73 16.94 4.06
CA THR A 522 -10.44 17.79 5.03
C THR A 522 -10.13 17.42 6.49
N LYS A 523 -9.78 16.17 6.77
CA LYS A 523 -9.28 15.80 8.11
C LYS A 523 -7.88 16.36 8.36
N LEU A 524 -7.02 16.32 7.33
CA LEU A 524 -5.66 16.81 7.44
C LEU A 524 -5.61 18.34 7.53
N GLU A 525 -6.46 19.06 6.78
CA GLU A 525 -6.52 20.52 6.84
C GLU A 525 -6.86 21.04 8.24
N LYS A 526 -7.77 20.38 8.97
CA LYS A 526 -8.12 20.75 10.35
C LYS A 526 -6.95 20.61 11.32
N LEU A 527 -6.08 19.61 11.09
CA LEU A 527 -4.84 19.46 11.86
C LEU A 527 -3.84 20.56 11.52
N VAL A 528 -3.77 20.97 10.24
CA VAL A 528 -2.91 22.06 9.78
C VAL A 528 -3.41 23.41 10.29
N GLU A 529 -4.72 23.66 10.36
CA GLU A 529 -5.28 24.87 10.97
C GLU A 529 -4.79 25.05 12.42
N GLY A 530 -4.60 23.96 13.16
CA GLY A 530 -4.05 23.96 14.51
C GLY A 530 -2.53 24.18 14.61
N TYR A 531 -1.79 24.18 13.50
CA TYR A 531 -0.34 24.36 13.49
C TYR A 531 0.08 25.80 13.86
N GLY A 532 -0.79 26.78 13.58
CA GLY A 532 -0.67 28.16 14.05
C GLY A 532 0.27 29.07 13.24
N ASP A 533 1.34 28.55 12.64
CA ASP A 533 2.25 29.31 11.77
C ASP A 533 1.77 29.35 10.31
N PRO A 534 1.41 30.53 9.75
CA PRO A 534 0.86 30.64 8.40
C PRO A 534 1.80 30.10 7.30
N GLN A 535 3.12 30.27 7.45
CA GLN A 535 4.07 29.81 6.44
C GLN A 535 4.13 28.29 6.38
N GLY A 536 4.29 27.62 7.52
CA GLY A 536 4.24 26.16 7.61
C GLY A 536 2.88 25.60 7.23
N CYS A 537 1.78 26.27 7.58
CA CYS A 537 0.44 25.92 7.08
C CYS A 537 0.41 25.92 5.54
N SER A 538 0.85 27.01 4.91
CA SER A 538 0.91 27.12 3.44
C SER A 538 1.68 25.97 2.79
N LEU A 539 2.84 25.62 3.34
CA LEU A 539 3.66 24.51 2.87
C LEU A 539 2.97 23.15 3.06
N LEU A 540 2.34 22.91 4.21
CA LEU A 540 1.60 21.67 4.48
C LEU A 540 0.39 21.53 3.54
N PHE A 541 -0.31 22.61 3.23
CA PHE A 541 -1.35 22.61 2.21
C PHE A 541 -0.79 22.21 0.85
N ARG A 542 0.28 22.89 0.41
CA ARG A 542 0.91 22.69 -0.90
C ARG A 542 1.48 21.28 -1.09
N TYR A 543 2.14 20.73 -0.07
CA TYR A 543 2.89 19.47 -0.19
C TYR A 543 2.15 18.24 0.37
N CYS A 544 1.12 18.42 1.21
CA CYS A 544 0.45 17.30 1.88
C CYS A 544 -1.06 17.22 1.64
N ILE A 545 -1.76 18.35 1.55
CA ILE A 545 -3.24 18.37 1.41
C ILE A 545 -3.62 18.32 -0.06
N PHE A 546 -3.27 19.34 -0.84
CA PHE A 546 -3.67 19.42 -2.25
C PHE A 546 -3.17 18.23 -3.11
N PRO A 547 -1.95 17.70 -2.93
CA PRO A 547 -1.48 16.56 -3.70
C PRO A 547 -2.35 15.30 -3.57
N LYS A 548 -3.18 15.18 -2.51
CA LYS A 548 -4.12 14.06 -2.35
C LYS A 548 -5.16 13.99 -3.47
N LEU A 549 -5.52 15.11 -4.08
CA LEU A 549 -6.54 15.17 -5.13
C LEU A 549 -5.95 15.30 -6.55
N VAL A 550 -4.69 15.73 -6.68
CA VAL A 550 -4.03 15.94 -7.99
C VAL A 550 -4.00 14.66 -8.84
N TYR A 551 -3.72 13.51 -8.24
CA TYR A 551 -3.77 12.23 -8.96
C TYR A 551 -5.20 11.91 -9.44
N LEU A 552 -6.21 12.12 -8.58
CA LEU A 552 -7.61 11.85 -8.91
C LEU A 552 -8.12 12.73 -10.06
N ALA A 553 -7.60 13.95 -10.19
CA ALA A 553 -7.90 14.85 -11.31
C ALA A 553 -7.45 14.29 -12.67
N ARG A 554 -6.44 13.41 -12.71
CA ARG A 554 -6.01 12.75 -13.94
C ARG A 554 -6.88 11.55 -14.32
N VAL A 555 -7.27 10.75 -13.33
CA VAL A 555 -7.84 9.40 -13.59
C VAL A 555 -9.33 9.26 -13.28
N MET A 556 -9.95 10.20 -12.56
CA MET A 556 -11.39 10.14 -12.23
C MET A 556 -12.20 11.29 -12.85
N ALA A 557 -11.53 12.31 -13.40
CA ALA A 557 -12.17 13.52 -13.89
C ALA A 557 -13.12 13.30 -15.09
N ASP A 558 -12.97 12.21 -15.85
CA ASP A 558 -13.90 11.91 -16.95
C ASP A 558 -15.32 11.57 -16.44
N ARG A 559 -15.43 11.11 -15.18
CA ARG A 559 -16.68 10.69 -14.53
C ARG A 559 -17.19 11.66 -13.47
N LEU A 560 -16.33 12.52 -12.94
CA LEU A 560 -16.72 13.52 -11.95
C LEU A 560 -17.24 14.78 -12.65
N HIS A 561 -18.38 15.28 -12.18
CA HIS A 561 -18.95 16.52 -12.70
C HIS A 561 -18.22 17.74 -12.13
N THR A 562 -18.29 18.88 -12.82
CA THR A 562 -17.52 20.09 -12.48
C THR A 562 -17.84 20.63 -11.08
N ASP A 563 -19.10 20.53 -10.64
CA ASP A 563 -19.56 20.97 -9.31
C ASP A 563 -18.86 20.23 -8.15
N VAL A 564 -18.44 18.98 -8.37
CA VAL A 564 -17.68 18.20 -7.39
C VAL A 564 -16.32 18.84 -7.14
N TRP A 565 -15.65 19.30 -8.20
CA TRP A 565 -14.36 19.98 -8.10
C TRP A 565 -14.49 21.40 -7.55
N GLU A 566 -15.56 22.12 -7.92
CA GLU A 566 -15.88 23.44 -7.36
C GLU A 566 -16.13 23.37 -5.84
N ARG A 567 -16.83 22.33 -5.38
CA ARG A 567 -17.02 22.06 -3.95
C ARG A 567 -15.69 21.80 -3.25
N ALA A 568 -14.82 20.96 -3.83
CA ALA A 568 -13.50 20.70 -3.27
C ALA A 568 -12.65 21.99 -3.18
N ASP A 569 -12.65 22.81 -4.24
CA ASP A 569 -11.96 24.12 -4.23
C ASP A 569 -12.51 25.07 -3.16
N LYS A 570 -13.84 25.09 -2.97
CA LYS A 570 -14.49 25.91 -1.95
C LYS A 570 -14.09 25.45 -0.54
N GLU A 571 -14.18 24.16 -0.27
CA GLU A 571 -13.87 23.60 1.06
C GLU A 571 -12.39 23.83 1.43
N LEU A 572 -11.49 23.34 0.57
CA LEU A 572 -10.05 23.43 0.82
C LEU A 572 -9.56 24.88 0.78
N GLY A 573 -10.10 25.71 -0.13
CA GLY A 573 -9.75 27.12 -0.24
C GLY A 573 -10.17 27.94 0.98
N ASN A 574 -11.35 27.68 1.53
CA ASN A 574 -11.80 28.33 2.77
C ASN A 574 -10.94 27.94 3.98
N SER A 575 -10.52 26.67 4.06
CA SER A 575 -9.60 26.22 5.12
C SER A 575 -8.21 26.82 4.97
N PHE A 576 -7.70 26.89 3.75
CA PHE A 576 -6.45 27.59 3.44
C PHE A 576 -6.53 29.06 3.87
N ALA A 577 -7.60 29.77 3.51
CA ALA A 577 -7.79 31.18 3.88
C ALA A 577 -7.75 31.38 5.40
N ARG A 578 -8.44 30.53 6.18
CA ARG A 578 -8.39 30.56 7.65
C ARG A 578 -6.98 30.30 8.18
N SER A 579 -6.28 29.30 7.64
CA SER A 579 -4.91 28.96 8.04
C SER A 579 -3.92 30.09 7.76
N MET A 580 -4.15 30.85 6.69
CA MET A 580 -3.39 32.03 6.31
C MET A 580 -3.85 33.31 7.04
N ARG A 581 -4.85 33.23 7.92
CA ARG A 581 -5.45 34.34 8.68
C ARG A 581 -6.03 35.45 7.79
N LEU A 582 -6.55 35.09 6.62
CA LEU A 582 -7.24 36.01 5.71
C LEU A 582 -8.69 36.21 6.17
N THR A 583 -9.20 37.44 6.11
CA THR A 583 -10.64 37.67 6.33
C THR A 583 -11.46 37.12 5.15
N PRO A 584 -12.76 36.82 5.34
CA PRO A 584 -13.64 36.43 4.23
C PRO A 584 -13.63 37.43 3.06
N GLU A 585 -13.59 38.73 3.37
CA GLU A 585 -13.55 39.80 2.37
C GLU A 585 -12.21 39.79 1.60
N GLU A 586 -11.09 39.63 2.29
CA GLU A 586 -9.77 39.51 1.66
C GLU A 586 -9.70 38.28 0.76
N TRP A 587 -10.22 37.14 1.22
CA TRP A 587 -10.27 35.93 0.42
C TRP A 587 -11.10 36.12 -0.85
N ILE A 588 -12.31 36.69 -0.74
CA ILE A 588 -13.18 36.96 -1.89
C ILE A 588 -12.48 37.87 -2.91
N GLN A 589 -11.79 38.91 -2.43
CA GLN A 589 -11.11 39.89 -3.29
C GLN A 589 -9.80 39.37 -3.90
N LYS A 590 -9.10 38.44 -3.23
CA LYS A 590 -7.73 38.04 -3.61
C LYS A 590 -7.60 36.60 -4.11
N LYS A 591 -8.63 35.75 -3.98
CA LYS A 591 -8.57 34.33 -4.37
C LYS A 591 -8.05 34.11 -5.79
N GLU A 592 -8.48 34.93 -6.75
CA GLU A 592 -8.06 34.81 -8.16
C GLU A 592 -6.56 35.00 -8.34
N HIS A 593 -5.95 35.89 -7.54
CA HIS A 593 -4.50 36.08 -7.51
C HIS A 593 -3.81 34.95 -6.75
N ILE A 594 -4.37 34.51 -5.62
CA ILE A 594 -3.79 33.46 -4.77
C ILE A 594 -3.62 32.14 -5.54
N TYR A 595 -4.60 31.78 -6.38
CA TYR A 595 -4.58 30.58 -7.21
C TYR A 595 -3.62 30.63 -8.41
N LEU A 596 -2.97 31.77 -8.67
CA LEU A 596 -1.91 31.81 -9.69
C LEU A 596 -0.66 31.05 -9.20
N PRO A 597 0.13 30.49 -10.12
CA PRO A 597 1.40 29.87 -9.78
C PRO A 597 2.38 30.93 -9.25
N LEU A 598 3.39 30.46 -8.50
CA LEU A 598 4.42 31.33 -7.91
C LEU A 598 5.13 32.19 -8.97
N CYS A 599 5.43 31.62 -10.13
CA CYS A 599 6.06 32.32 -11.26
C CYS A 599 5.18 33.43 -11.87
N GLN A 600 3.90 33.50 -11.50
CA GLN A 600 2.95 34.53 -11.92
C GLN A 600 2.44 35.37 -10.75
N GLY A 601 3.13 35.34 -9.60
CA GLY A 601 2.86 36.18 -8.44
C GLY A 601 1.83 35.64 -7.44
N GLY A 602 1.22 34.48 -7.69
CA GLY A 602 0.30 33.85 -6.73
C GLY A 602 1.00 33.03 -5.65
N LEU A 603 0.25 32.18 -4.93
CA LEU A 603 0.77 31.30 -3.88
C LEU A 603 1.01 29.86 -4.36
N GLY A 604 0.65 29.55 -5.62
CA GLY A 604 0.84 28.24 -6.23
C GLY A 604 0.10 27.11 -5.53
N ILE A 605 -1.12 27.40 -5.06
CA ILE A 605 -2.10 26.40 -4.68
C ILE A 605 -2.97 26.04 -5.91
N PRO A 606 -3.35 24.78 -6.11
CA PRO A 606 -4.16 24.41 -7.26
C PRO A 606 -5.60 24.92 -7.15
N PHE A 607 -6.21 25.14 -8.30
CA PHE A 607 -7.64 25.40 -8.46
C PHE A 607 -8.23 24.28 -9.32
N PHE A 608 -8.74 23.23 -8.67
CA PHE A 608 -9.01 21.95 -9.29
C PHE A 608 -9.95 22.04 -10.46
N HIS A 609 -11.11 22.69 -10.33
CA HIS A 609 -12.06 22.76 -11.46
C HIS A 609 -11.45 23.41 -12.71
N HIS A 610 -10.46 24.28 -12.53
CA HIS A 610 -9.76 24.94 -13.61
C HIS A 610 -8.64 24.07 -14.21
N ILE A 611 -7.89 23.32 -13.39
CA ILE A 611 -6.76 22.51 -13.88
C ILE A 611 -7.15 21.08 -14.28
N VAL A 612 -8.32 20.59 -13.85
CA VAL A 612 -8.82 19.24 -14.14
C VAL A 612 -8.89 18.95 -15.64
N PRO A 613 -9.37 19.85 -16.52
CA PRO A 613 -9.33 19.63 -17.97
C PRO A 613 -7.91 19.34 -18.49
N ALA A 614 -6.91 20.10 -18.03
CA ALA A 614 -5.51 19.88 -18.39
C ALA A 614 -4.94 18.59 -17.80
N ALA A 615 -5.33 18.22 -16.58
CA ALA A 615 -4.94 16.95 -15.96
C ALA A 615 -5.50 15.75 -16.73
N LEU A 616 -6.77 15.81 -17.15
CA LEU A 616 -7.41 14.78 -17.96
C LEU A 616 -6.71 14.61 -19.31
N VAL A 617 -6.40 15.72 -20.00
CA VAL A 617 -5.65 15.66 -21.27
C VAL A 617 -4.23 15.14 -21.08
N GLY A 618 -3.54 15.60 -20.03
CA GLY A 618 -2.22 15.10 -19.68
C GLY A 618 -2.21 13.58 -19.43
N CYS A 619 -3.25 13.06 -18.78
CA CYS A 619 -3.43 11.62 -18.57
C CYS A 619 -3.52 10.87 -19.90
N GLY A 620 -4.37 11.33 -20.84
CA GLY A 620 -4.47 10.72 -22.18
C GLY A 620 -3.14 10.78 -22.93
N ALA A 621 -2.49 11.93 -22.93
CA ALA A 621 -1.21 12.17 -23.59
C ALA A 621 -0.05 11.30 -23.06
N GLN A 622 -0.09 10.96 -21.77
CA GLN A 622 0.91 10.12 -21.12
C GLN A 622 0.63 8.61 -21.25
N THR A 623 -0.62 8.21 -21.49
CA THR A 623 -1.03 6.80 -21.37
C THR A 623 -1.41 6.14 -22.69
N PHE A 624 -1.97 6.86 -23.67
CA PHE A 624 -2.55 6.26 -24.88
C PHE A 624 -1.58 5.37 -25.67
N ALA A 625 -0.40 5.88 -26.05
CA ALA A 625 0.61 5.11 -26.79
C ALA A 625 1.03 3.84 -26.04
N ALA A 626 1.38 3.97 -24.76
CA ALA A 626 1.82 2.86 -23.92
C ALA A 626 0.73 1.79 -23.77
N VAL A 627 -0.52 2.21 -23.52
CA VAL A 627 -1.64 1.29 -23.38
C VAL A 627 -1.94 0.60 -24.70
N ARG A 628 -1.99 1.34 -25.82
CA ARG A 628 -2.22 0.75 -27.16
C ARG A 628 -1.18 -0.31 -27.50
N GLY A 629 0.10 -0.02 -27.23
CA GLY A 629 1.20 -0.98 -27.42
C GLY A 629 0.98 -2.25 -26.59
N ARG A 630 0.74 -2.10 -25.28
CA ARG A 630 0.54 -3.24 -24.37
C ARG A 630 -0.68 -4.10 -24.70
N LEU A 631 -1.80 -3.49 -25.10
CA LEU A 631 -2.98 -4.24 -25.56
C LEU A 631 -2.66 -5.06 -26.82
N THR A 632 -1.88 -4.48 -27.74
CA THR A 632 -1.44 -5.14 -28.97
C THR A 632 -0.48 -6.29 -28.67
N ASP A 633 0.52 -6.06 -27.82
CA ASP A 633 1.54 -7.07 -27.46
C ASP A 633 0.91 -8.28 -26.76
N GLN A 634 -0.02 -8.04 -25.83
CA GLN A 634 -0.76 -9.10 -25.17
C GLN A 634 -1.75 -9.80 -26.12
N GLY A 635 -2.11 -9.16 -27.24
CA GLY A 635 -3.11 -9.62 -28.21
C GLY A 635 -4.55 -9.49 -27.72
N PHE A 636 -4.77 -8.57 -26.78
CA PHE A 636 -6.12 -8.18 -26.33
C PHE A 636 -6.93 -7.64 -27.52
N ALA A 637 -6.35 -6.65 -28.20
CA ALA A 637 -6.79 -6.02 -29.44
C ALA A 637 -5.67 -5.11 -29.97
N THR A 638 -5.80 -4.60 -31.19
CA THR A 638 -4.96 -3.49 -31.70
C THR A 638 -5.88 -2.30 -31.96
N PRO A 639 -6.29 -1.56 -30.92
CA PRO A 639 -7.31 -0.54 -31.07
C PRO A 639 -6.81 0.59 -31.98
N THR A 640 -7.63 0.94 -32.95
CA THR A 640 -7.40 2.02 -33.91
C THR A 640 -7.65 3.38 -33.26
N GLN A 641 -7.31 4.45 -33.99
CA GLN A 641 -7.69 5.81 -33.56
C GLN A 641 -9.21 5.96 -33.43
N SER A 642 -10.00 5.31 -34.29
CA SER A 642 -11.46 5.32 -34.22
C SER A 642 -11.98 4.63 -32.96
N ASP A 643 -11.36 3.51 -32.57
CA ASP A 643 -11.74 2.79 -31.35
C ASP A 643 -11.51 3.67 -30.12
N PHE A 644 -10.33 4.30 -30.02
CA PHE A 644 -10.03 5.26 -28.96
C PHE A 644 -10.99 6.45 -28.97
N ALA A 645 -11.23 7.08 -30.13
CA ALA A 645 -12.15 8.21 -30.25
C ALA A 645 -13.60 7.84 -29.87
N GLY A 646 -13.98 6.56 -29.99
CA GLY A 646 -15.27 6.03 -29.57
C GLY A 646 -15.47 5.98 -28.05
N LEU A 647 -14.38 5.83 -27.29
CA LEU A 647 -14.40 5.66 -25.83
C LEU A 647 -14.93 6.92 -25.13
N HIS A 648 -15.78 6.75 -24.12
CA HIS A 648 -16.42 7.85 -23.40
C HIS A 648 -15.38 8.81 -22.80
N TRP A 649 -14.38 8.26 -22.12
CA TRP A 649 -13.38 9.07 -21.44
C TRP A 649 -12.45 9.81 -22.42
N VAL A 650 -12.17 9.23 -23.59
CA VAL A 650 -11.40 9.89 -24.66
C VAL A 650 -12.19 11.03 -25.29
N LYS A 651 -13.52 10.91 -25.41
CA LYS A 651 -14.38 12.04 -25.80
C LYS A 651 -14.31 13.17 -24.79
N ARG A 652 -14.24 12.87 -23.48
CA ARG A 652 -14.02 13.89 -22.44
C ARG A 652 -12.65 14.55 -22.55
N VAL A 653 -11.61 13.78 -22.86
CA VAL A 653 -10.27 14.32 -23.17
C VAL A 653 -10.33 15.26 -24.38
N ALA A 654 -10.99 14.84 -25.47
CA ALA A 654 -11.16 15.64 -26.67
C ALA A 654 -11.84 16.98 -26.42
N GLN A 655 -12.95 16.93 -25.65
CA GLN A 655 -13.69 18.11 -25.24
C GLN A 655 -12.83 19.05 -24.40
N ALA A 656 -12.15 18.52 -23.37
CA ALA A 656 -11.26 19.30 -22.51
C ALA A 656 -10.12 19.99 -23.29
N TYR A 657 -9.54 19.31 -24.28
CA TYR A 657 -8.52 19.89 -25.15
C TYR A 657 -9.09 21.03 -26.00
N THR A 658 -10.24 20.78 -26.64
CA THR A 658 -10.89 21.74 -27.54
C THR A 658 -11.35 22.99 -26.79
N ASP A 659 -11.93 22.83 -25.60
CA ASP A 659 -12.36 23.94 -24.75
C ASP A 659 -11.18 24.77 -24.27
N CYS A 660 -10.09 24.12 -23.85
CA CYS A 660 -8.87 24.81 -23.44
C CYS A 660 -8.29 25.64 -24.60
N ARG A 661 -8.16 25.03 -25.78
CA ARG A 661 -7.69 25.70 -26.99
C ARG A 661 -8.58 26.90 -27.37
N GLY A 662 -9.90 26.71 -27.39
CA GLY A 662 -10.85 27.78 -27.69
C GLY A 662 -10.85 28.90 -26.66
N GLY A 663 -10.69 28.58 -25.37
CA GLY A 663 -10.52 29.57 -24.30
C GLY A 663 -9.26 30.41 -24.47
N VAL A 664 -8.12 29.76 -24.70
CA VAL A 664 -6.84 30.43 -24.94
C VAL A 664 -6.89 31.32 -26.19
N GLN A 665 -7.48 30.82 -27.29
CA GLN A 665 -7.64 31.59 -28.52
C GLN A 665 -8.51 32.83 -28.33
N ARG A 666 -9.61 32.73 -27.57
CA ARG A 666 -10.50 33.86 -27.30
C ARG A 666 -9.83 34.95 -26.46
N GLU A 667 -9.05 34.55 -25.46
CA GLU A 667 -8.51 35.48 -24.45
C GLU A 667 -7.14 36.07 -24.84
N LEU A 668 -6.26 35.28 -25.47
CA LEU A 668 -4.92 35.72 -25.85
C LEU A 668 -4.79 36.07 -27.35
N GLY A 669 -5.79 35.70 -28.14
CA GLY A 669 -5.77 35.86 -29.60
C GLY A 669 -4.99 34.77 -30.34
N GLN A 670 -5.25 34.65 -31.65
CA GLN A 670 -4.78 33.53 -32.48
C GLN A 670 -3.24 33.43 -32.58
N ASN A 671 -2.52 34.56 -32.53
CA ASN A 671 -1.06 34.60 -32.64
C ASN A 671 -0.34 34.22 -31.32
N HIS A 672 -1.06 34.08 -30.22
CA HIS A 672 -0.50 33.80 -28.89
C HIS A 672 -0.91 32.43 -28.34
N ILE A 673 -1.49 31.56 -29.17
CA ILE A 673 -1.80 30.18 -28.78
C ILE A 673 -0.48 29.41 -28.56
N PRO A 674 -0.24 28.86 -27.35
CA PRO A 674 0.94 28.06 -27.07
C PRO A 674 1.07 26.89 -28.04
N ARG A 675 2.30 26.52 -28.42
CA ARG A 675 2.60 25.46 -29.40
C ARG A 675 1.85 24.14 -29.13
N VAL A 676 1.67 23.81 -27.85
CA VAL A 676 0.97 22.61 -27.40
C VAL A 676 -0.52 22.58 -27.83
N LEU A 677 -1.14 23.75 -28.01
CA LEU A 677 -2.54 23.95 -28.40
C LEU A 677 -2.72 24.36 -29.87
N GLN A 678 -1.68 24.37 -30.70
CA GLN A 678 -1.80 24.84 -32.09
C GLN A 678 -2.57 23.87 -32.99
N SER A 679 -2.31 22.56 -32.87
CA SER A 679 -2.99 21.54 -33.66
C SER A 679 -4.44 21.34 -33.27
N GLU A 680 -5.24 20.85 -34.22
CA GLU A 680 -6.57 20.34 -33.95
C GLU A 680 -6.52 19.04 -33.13
N TRP A 681 -7.62 18.73 -32.43
CA TRP A 681 -7.73 17.48 -31.66
C TRP A 681 -7.45 16.23 -32.50
N ARG A 682 -7.91 16.22 -33.77
CA ARG A 682 -7.73 15.07 -34.67
C ARG A 682 -6.25 14.71 -34.89
N GLU A 683 -5.39 15.70 -35.05
CA GLU A 683 -3.94 15.48 -35.17
C GLU A 683 -3.31 15.11 -33.81
N ARG A 684 -3.85 15.65 -32.72
CA ARG A 684 -3.33 15.42 -31.37
C ARG A 684 -3.59 14.01 -30.87
N ILE A 685 -4.76 13.44 -31.13
CA ILE A 685 -5.02 12.06 -30.75
C ILE A 685 -4.10 11.09 -31.51
N ASP A 686 -3.80 11.35 -32.79
CA ASP A 686 -2.83 10.56 -33.55
C ASP A 686 -1.44 10.62 -32.92
N ASP A 687 -0.97 11.82 -32.54
CA ASP A 687 0.30 11.98 -31.83
C ASP A 687 0.31 11.22 -30.50
N PHE A 688 -0.74 11.32 -29.69
CA PHE A 688 -0.80 10.66 -28.37
C PHE A 688 -0.88 9.13 -28.46
N LEU A 689 -1.40 8.59 -29.57
CA LEU A 689 -1.42 7.16 -29.81
C LEU A 689 -0.05 6.62 -30.23
N ILE A 690 0.85 7.47 -30.73
CA ILE A 690 2.19 7.09 -31.21
C ILE A 690 3.26 7.44 -30.17
N HIS A 691 3.15 8.59 -29.52
CA HIS A 691 4.17 9.14 -28.63
C HIS A 691 3.60 9.45 -27.24
N GLU A 692 4.33 9.05 -26.19
CA GLU A 692 4.04 9.52 -24.83
C GLU A 692 4.46 11.00 -24.68
N ARG A 693 3.55 11.85 -24.18
CA ARG A 693 3.76 13.29 -23.96
C ARG A 693 3.58 13.65 -22.48
N GLY A 694 4.55 13.27 -21.65
CA GLY A 694 4.48 13.47 -20.19
C GLY A 694 4.36 14.93 -19.71
N GLU A 695 4.84 15.89 -20.51
CA GLU A 695 4.79 17.33 -20.18
C GLU A 695 3.44 17.99 -20.49
N MET A 696 2.51 17.27 -21.14
CA MET A 696 1.26 17.86 -21.67
C MET A 696 0.41 18.51 -20.57
N GLN A 697 0.28 17.87 -19.40
CA GLN A 697 -0.45 18.44 -18.28
C GLN A 697 0.14 19.80 -17.87
N HIS A 698 1.46 19.86 -17.71
CA HIS A 698 2.15 21.06 -17.24
C HIS A 698 1.97 22.21 -18.24
N LEU A 699 2.24 21.95 -19.52
CA LEU A 699 2.12 22.95 -20.58
C LEU A 699 0.68 23.49 -20.74
N MET A 700 -0.33 22.64 -20.59
CA MET A 700 -1.73 23.08 -20.63
C MET A 700 -2.12 23.88 -19.38
N ILE A 701 -1.65 23.48 -18.20
CA ILE A 701 -1.86 24.25 -16.96
C ILE A 701 -1.22 25.64 -17.08
N GLU A 702 -0.02 25.75 -17.66
CA GLU A 702 0.62 27.04 -17.93
C GLU A 702 -0.22 27.91 -18.86
N ALA A 703 -0.76 27.35 -19.94
CA ALA A 703 -1.64 28.07 -20.87
C ALA A 703 -2.90 28.60 -20.18
N LEU A 704 -3.54 27.77 -19.35
CA LEU A 704 -4.73 28.14 -18.57
C LEU A 704 -4.40 29.25 -17.55
N HIS A 705 -3.25 29.17 -16.88
CA HIS A 705 -2.80 30.22 -15.97
C HIS A 705 -2.50 31.53 -16.68
N LEU A 706 -1.92 31.51 -17.88
CA LEU A 706 -1.70 32.72 -18.68
C LEU A 706 -3.03 33.42 -18.99
N VAL A 707 -4.05 32.67 -19.42
CA VAL A 707 -5.40 33.22 -19.64
C VAL A 707 -5.94 33.88 -18.37
N ARG A 708 -5.90 33.18 -17.24
CA ARG A 708 -6.40 33.70 -15.97
C ARG A 708 -5.64 34.95 -15.52
N ARG A 709 -4.32 34.97 -15.73
CA ARG A 709 -3.47 36.11 -15.39
C ARG A 709 -3.85 37.34 -16.22
N GLU A 710 -4.10 37.19 -17.51
CA GLU A 710 -4.54 38.30 -18.36
C GLU A 710 -5.93 38.81 -17.96
N GLN A 711 -6.88 37.90 -17.68
CA GLN A 711 -8.19 38.27 -17.13
C GLN A 711 -8.07 39.05 -15.82
N LEU A 712 -7.21 38.59 -14.90
CA LEU A 712 -6.95 39.29 -13.64
C LEU A 712 -6.32 40.66 -13.89
N LEU A 713 -5.31 40.75 -14.76
CA LEU A 713 -4.69 42.03 -15.11
C LEU A 713 -5.73 43.02 -15.64
N ASN A 714 -6.67 42.58 -16.47
CA ASN A 714 -7.73 43.44 -17.02
C ASN A 714 -8.68 44.02 -15.96
N THR A 715 -8.86 43.33 -14.84
CA THR A 715 -9.72 43.80 -13.73
C THR A 715 -8.98 44.67 -12.69
N LEU A 716 -7.64 44.66 -12.69
CA LEU A 716 -6.83 45.38 -11.71
C LEU A 716 -6.60 46.85 -12.08
N SER A 717 -6.58 47.71 -11.05
CA SER A 717 -6.12 49.10 -11.17
C SER A 717 -4.64 49.18 -11.57
N PRO A 718 -4.13 50.31 -12.10
CA PRO A 718 -2.72 50.45 -12.47
C PRO A 718 -1.73 50.08 -11.34
N PRO A 719 -1.95 50.47 -10.06
CA PRO A 719 -1.12 49.98 -8.94
C PRO A 719 -1.23 48.46 -8.74
N GLY A 720 -2.42 47.89 -8.88
CA GLY A 720 -2.64 46.44 -8.79
C GLY A 720 -1.88 45.66 -9.86
N LYS A 721 -1.89 46.17 -11.11
CA LYS A 721 -1.12 45.61 -12.23
C LYS A 721 0.39 45.67 -11.95
N ALA A 722 0.89 46.80 -11.46
CA ALA A 722 2.30 46.96 -11.10
C ALA A 722 2.72 45.97 -9.99
N ARG A 723 1.88 45.83 -8.95
CA ARG A 723 2.11 44.87 -7.86
C ARG A 723 2.18 43.42 -8.36
N LEU A 724 1.20 42.97 -9.16
CA LEU A 724 1.18 41.61 -9.70
C LEU A 724 2.42 41.31 -10.55
N LYS A 725 2.83 42.26 -11.40
CA LYS A 725 4.06 42.15 -12.20
C LYS A 725 5.31 42.05 -11.32
N SER A 726 5.39 42.86 -10.25
CA SER A 726 6.50 42.81 -9.29
C SER A 726 6.58 41.46 -8.56
N CYS A 727 5.44 40.87 -8.18
CA CYS A 727 5.39 39.57 -7.52
C CYS A 727 5.73 38.40 -8.45
N SER A 728 5.68 38.61 -9.79
CA SER A 728 6.02 37.59 -10.79
C SER A 728 7.51 37.55 -11.14
N GLY A 729 8.35 38.40 -10.52
CA GLY A 729 9.78 38.47 -10.81
C GLY A 729 10.54 37.22 -10.38
N THR A 730 11.67 36.93 -11.05
CA THR A 730 12.55 35.82 -10.67
C THR A 730 13.01 35.98 -9.22
N GLY A 731 12.78 34.97 -8.39
CA GLY A 731 13.14 34.98 -6.97
C GLY A 731 12.15 35.71 -6.04
N ALA A 732 11.15 36.44 -6.58
CA ALA A 732 10.19 37.20 -5.78
C ALA A 732 9.36 36.30 -4.83
N SER A 733 9.14 35.05 -5.22
CA SER A 733 8.39 34.06 -4.44
C SER A 733 9.27 33.09 -3.63
N ALA A 734 10.60 33.25 -3.63
CA ALA A 734 11.51 32.27 -3.02
C ALA A 734 11.24 32.11 -1.50
N TRP A 735 10.95 33.23 -0.83
CA TRP A 735 10.65 33.26 0.60
C TRP A 735 9.40 32.45 0.98
N LEU A 736 8.39 32.38 0.09
CA LEU A 736 7.15 31.59 0.32
C LEU A 736 7.41 30.09 0.43
N THR A 737 8.55 29.62 -0.07
CA THR A 737 8.95 28.21 -0.06
C THR A 737 10.03 27.87 0.96
N ALA A 738 10.51 28.86 1.71
CA ALA A 738 11.47 28.63 2.78
C ALA A 738 10.80 27.88 3.94
N MET A 739 11.51 26.94 4.57
CA MET A 739 11.02 26.34 5.81
C MET A 739 11.11 27.37 6.94
N PRO A 740 10.08 27.48 7.80
CA PRO A 740 10.17 28.31 9.01
C PRO A 740 11.37 27.84 9.84
N SER A 741 12.35 28.72 10.06
CA SER A 741 13.37 28.49 11.08
C SER A 741 12.78 28.90 12.43
N SER A 742 13.02 28.11 13.48
CA SER A 742 12.79 28.55 14.85
C SER A 742 13.70 29.76 15.11
N GLY A 743 13.15 30.96 14.95
CA GLY A 743 13.75 32.20 15.45
C GLY A 743 13.61 32.29 16.96
#